data_AF-A0A534AEB7-F1
#
_entry.id   AF-A0A534AEB7-F1
#
_cell.length_a   1.000
_cell.length_b   1.000
_cell.length_c   1.000
_cell.angle_alpha   90.00
_cell.angle_beta   90.00
_cell.angle_gamma   90.00
#
_symmetry.space_group_name_H-M   'P 1'
#
loop_
_entity.id
_entity.type
_entity.pdbx_description
1 polymer ?
#
loop_
_entity_poly.entity_id
_entity_poly.type
_entity_poly.pdbx_seq_one_letter_code
_entity_poly.pdbx_strand_id
1 'polypeptide(L)'
;MDVEASSPAAATSAGRSLYEFAARLYPICRSITGAGVRETLALIRARVPLVVHEVPSGTRVFDWEIPLEWNVEDAAVIDADGRRVIDFQAHNLHLVGYSEPVQTSLSLAQLSARLHVLSEHPDWIPYRTSYYRRDWGFCMRARDRLALRAGRYCIEVKSSLAPGSLTYGELLIAGRTRAEVLFFTHVCHPSLANDNTSGMAVMTALAEWIAREPRRFTYRFVFAPGTIGSLTWLKRNESRLSRVRHALVLALLGDPGALTYKRSRRDTSEIDALVAYALAGDGAVIPFSPYGYDERQLCSPGFDLPAGRLTRSVNGAYPQYHTSADDLSLITPAALQGSFETCQRIVELIETNQRYVNLKPRGDGRGVGNGTGGGGRDQERGPSRRRARGGSTAMKVVIFCGGLGMRLREYSESIPKPMVPVGYRPILWHLMRYYAHFGHRDFILCLGYRGDLIRDYFLNYNEAMSSDFTLHETDHRIELHSHDTADWNITFVDTGLHATIGERLLRVRKYLGNEAEFLANYSDGLSDVPLDRMIADFRSKQAIASLVSVRSPQSFHAVQAAPDGTVISMGGLHEQDLRIDGGFFVLRREIFDYIGKGEELAEQPFGRLIAAHKLVTFSWDGFWRCMDTFKDKISFDRMEAQENCPWKVWQNLTSPEVRAPATRRPAR
;
A
#
# COMPACT_ATOMS: atom_id res chain seq x y z
N MET A 1 13.02 40.07 -13.84
CA MET A 1 13.70 40.18 -12.53
C MET A 1 14.33 38.84 -12.30
N ASP A 2 15.63 38.80 -12.52
CA ASP A 2 16.44 37.59 -12.50
C ASP A 2 16.38 36.95 -11.12
N VAL A 3 16.04 35.66 -11.09
CA VAL A 3 16.20 34.82 -9.92
C VAL A 3 17.70 34.58 -9.79
N GLU A 4 18.37 35.36 -8.94
CA GLU A 4 19.76 35.12 -8.58
C GLU A 4 19.90 33.68 -8.06
N ALA A 5 20.64 32.86 -8.81
CA ALA A 5 21.06 31.56 -8.37
C ALA A 5 21.86 31.72 -7.08
N SER A 6 21.34 31.19 -5.96
CA SER A 6 22.00 31.26 -4.67
C SER A 6 23.40 30.65 -4.74
N SER A 7 24.40 31.37 -4.22
CA SER A 7 25.78 30.89 -4.11
C SER A 7 25.88 29.51 -3.42
N PRO A 8 26.75 28.58 -3.88
CA PRO A 8 26.94 27.25 -3.29
C PRO A 8 27.19 27.26 -1.78
N ALA A 9 27.81 28.33 -1.25
CA ALA A 9 28.10 28.50 0.18
C ALA A 9 26.84 28.82 1.03
N ALA A 10 25.84 29.48 0.44
CA ALA A 10 24.55 29.72 1.10
C ALA A 10 23.68 28.45 1.09
N ALA A 11 23.73 27.68 0.01
CA ALA A 11 23.01 26.40 -0.13
C ALA A 11 23.48 25.33 0.87
N THR A 12 24.77 25.28 1.22
CA THR A 12 25.28 24.38 2.28
C THR A 12 24.84 24.79 3.70
N SER A 13 24.44 26.04 3.92
CA SER A 13 24.11 26.56 5.26
C SER A 13 22.68 26.23 5.72
N ALA A 14 21.69 26.29 4.82
CA ALA A 14 20.29 26.05 5.15
C ALA A 14 20.01 24.56 5.39
N GLY A 15 20.56 23.66 4.57
CA GLY A 15 20.48 22.22 4.77
C GLY A 15 21.08 21.77 6.10
N ARG A 16 22.20 22.39 6.50
CA ARG A 16 22.84 22.12 7.79
C ARG A 16 21.97 22.59 8.95
N SER A 17 21.38 23.78 8.86
CA SER A 17 20.45 24.29 9.89
C SER A 17 19.21 23.40 10.05
N LEU A 18 18.67 22.89 8.95
CA LEU A 18 17.57 21.91 8.96
C LEU A 18 17.98 20.63 9.68
N TYR A 19 19.16 20.09 9.36
CA TYR A 19 19.71 18.89 9.99
C TYR A 19 19.94 19.07 11.48
N GLU A 20 20.56 20.19 11.90
CA GLU A 20 20.82 20.50 13.30
C GLU A 20 19.50 20.61 14.11
N PHE A 21 18.44 21.14 13.51
CA PHE A 21 17.14 21.19 14.15
C PHE A 21 16.47 19.81 14.23
N ALA A 22 16.52 19.00 13.17
CA ALA A 22 16.07 17.61 13.20
C ALA A 22 16.82 16.80 14.28
N ALA A 23 18.13 16.99 14.42
CA ALA A 23 18.97 16.37 15.44
C ALA A 23 18.56 16.76 16.88
N ARG A 24 18.12 18.01 17.11
CA ARG A 24 17.57 18.44 18.41
C ARG A 24 16.22 17.80 18.72
N LEU A 25 15.40 17.55 17.70
CA LEU A 25 14.12 16.86 17.86
C LEU A 25 14.31 15.35 18.09
N TYR A 26 15.31 14.75 17.46
CA TYR A 26 15.52 13.30 17.44
C TYR A 26 15.45 12.58 18.80
N PRO A 27 16.15 13.00 19.87
CA PRO A 27 16.18 12.23 21.13
C PRO A 27 14.86 12.23 21.92
N ILE A 28 13.94 13.14 21.61
CA ILE A 28 12.70 13.31 22.40
C ILE A 28 11.76 12.12 22.18
N CYS A 29 11.33 11.49 23.27
CA CYS A 29 10.35 10.40 23.24
C CYS A 29 8.93 10.95 23.02
N ARG A 30 8.59 11.20 21.75
CA ARG A 30 7.22 11.54 21.33
C ARG A 30 6.31 10.32 21.31
N SER A 31 5.01 10.60 21.36
CA SER A 31 3.93 9.66 21.12
C SER A 31 2.72 10.42 20.59
N ILE A 32 1.54 9.82 20.49
CA ILE A 32 0.33 10.55 20.07
C ILE A 32 -0.19 11.55 21.13
N THR A 33 0.39 11.55 22.33
CA THR A 33 0.15 12.48 23.44
C THR A 33 1.43 12.61 24.29
N GLY A 34 1.42 13.48 25.30
CA GLY A 34 2.43 13.48 26.36
C GLY A 34 3.49 14.57 26.26
N ALA A 35 4.37 14.62 27.26
CA ALA A 35 5.39 15.64 27.45
C ALA A 35 6.37 15.75 26.27
N GLY A 36 6.71 14.63 25.62
CA GLY A 36 7.60 14.66 24.44
C GLY A 36 7.01 15.43 23.26
N VAL A 37 5.68 15.42 23.09
CA VAL A 37 5.01 16.29 22.09
C VAL A 37 5.12 17.74 22.50
N ARG A 38 4.87 18.06 23.78
CA ARG A 38 4.96 19.45 24.30
C ARG A 38 6.37 20.02 24.18
N GLU A 39 7.39 19.23 24.51
CA GLU A 39 8.80 19.61 24.35
C GLU A 39 9.14 19.87 22.88
N THR A 40 8.69 18.99 21.98
CA THR A 40 8.85 19.15 20.52
C THR A 40 8.21 20.46 20.04
N LEU A 41 6.96 20.74 20.43
CA LEU A 41 6.27 21.96 20.05
C LEU A 41 6.90 23.22 20.68
N ALA A 42 7.51 23.12 21.87
CA ALA A 42 8.26 24.22 22.47
C ALA A 42 9.51 24.57 21.64
N LEU A 43 10.23 23.57 21.12
CA LEU A 43 11.36 23.78 20.23
C LEU A 43 10.95 24.42 18.89
N ILE A 44 9.81 24.03 18.33
CA ILE A 44 9.23 24.66 17.14
C ILE A 44 8.78 26.09 17.46
N ARG A 45 8.13 26.31 18.62
CA ARG A 45 7.66 27.63 19.06
C ARG A 45 8.81 28.63 19.28
N ALA A 46 10.00 28.16 19.60
CA ALA A 46 11.20 29.01 19.69
C ALA A 46 11.63 29.59 18.32
N ARG A 47 11.13 29.03 17.22
CA ARG A 47 11.43 29.42 15.84
C ARG A 47 10.28 30.15 15.16
N VAL A 48 9.05 29.73 15.42
CA VAL A 48 7.83 30.31 14.82
C VAL A 48 6.74 30.55 15.88
N PRO A 49 5.87 31.57 15.73
CA PRO A 49 4.86 31.91 16.74
C PRO A 49 3.68 30.92 16.77
N LEU A 50 3.95 29.73 17.31
CA LEU A 50 3.02 28.61 17.37
C LEU A 50 2.04 28.73 18.55
N VAL A 51 0.75 28.56 18.28
CA VAL A 51 -0.29 28.40 19.30
C VAL A 51 -0.43 26.92 19.63
N VAL A 52 -0.28 26.57 20.90
CA VAL A 52 -0.41 25.18 21.38
C VAL A 52 -1.83 24.97 21.90
N HIS A 53 -2.45 23.89 21.45
CA HIS A 53 -3.78 23.46 21.85
C HIS A 53 -3.71 22.14 22.60
N GLU A 54 -4.50 22.03 23.65
CA GLU A 54 -4.67 20.83 24.45
C GLU A 54 -6.15 20.41 24.39
N VAL A 55 -6.40 19.16 24.00
CA VAL A 55 -7.75 18.61 23.91
C VAL A 55 -7.88 17.48 24.93
N PRO A 56 -8.81 17.56 25.90
CA PRO A 56 -8.90 16.58 26.98
C PRO A 56 -9.14 15.15 26.49
N SER A 57 -8.54 14.16 27.17
CA SER A 57 -8.87 12.74 27.01
C SER A 57 -10.37 12.49 27.18
N GLY A 58 -10.93 11.54 26.44
CA GLY A 58 -12.37 11.24 26.41
C GLY A 58 -13.18 12.19 25.51
N THR A 59 -12.59 13.26 24.97
CA THR A 59 -13.27 14.12 23.99
C THR A 59 -13.58 13.32 22.72
N ARG A 60 -14.84 13.32 22.30
CA ARG A 60 -15.26 12.72 21.04
C ARG A 60 -14.86 13.60 19.85
N VAL A 61 -14.12 13.02 18.91
CA VAL A 61 -13.73 13.66 17.64
C VAL A 61 -14.20 12.77 16.49
N PHE A 62 -15.43 13.02 16.03
CA PHE A 62 -16.16 12.14 15.11
C PHE A 62 -16.33 10.73 15.71
N ASP A 63 -15.92 9.70 14.97
CA ASP A 63 -15.98 8.30 15.42
C ASP A 63 -14.88 7.93 16.42
N TRP A 64 -13.92 8.83 16.63
CA TRP A 64 -12.78 8.63 17.51
C TRP A 64 -12.96 9.31 18.86
N GLU A 65 -12.15 8.89 19.81
CA GLU A 65 -12.06 9.48 21.13
C GLU A 65 -10.60 9.81 21.43
N ILE A 66 -10.35 10.98 22.02
CA ILE A 66 -9.01 11.37 22.44
C ILE A 66 -8.53 10.42 23.53
N PRO A 67 -7.38 9.72 23.33
CA PRO A 67 -6.92 8.72 24.28
C PRO A 67 -6.47 9.35 25.61
N LEU A 68 -6.26 8.49 26.60
CA LEU A 68 -5.51 8.86 27.80
C LEU A 68 -4.13 9.40 27.41
N GLU A 69 -3.63 10.33 28.20
CA GLU A 69 -2.28 10.85 28.02
C GLU A 69 -1.26 9.84 28.55
N TRP A 70 -0.28 9.54 27.70
CA TRP A 70 0.85 8.69 28.03
C TRP A 70 2.14 9.50 28.26
N ASN A 71 2.82 9.24 29.36
CA ASN A 71 4.16 9.75 29.65
C ASN A 71 5.07 8.62 30.15
N VAL A 72 6.37 8.71 29.91
CA VAL A 72 7.36 7.73 30.37
C VAL A 72 8.59 8.45 30.93
N GLU A 73 9.06 7.98 32.07
CA GLU A 73 10.29 8.47 32.73
C GLU A 73 11.46 7.53 32.47
N ASP A 74 11.23 6.22 32.63
CA ASP A 74 12.26 5.20 32.47
C ASP A 74 11.62 3.83 32.16
N ALA A 75 12.35 2.96 31.48
CA ALA A 75 11.96 1.56 31.34
C ALA A 75 13.19 0.67 31.13
N ALA A 76 13.21 -0.49 31.78
CA ALA A 76 14.32 -1.41 31.72
C ALA A 76 13.90 -2.87 31.88
N VAL A 77 14.69 -3.75 31.28
CA VAL A 77 14.72 -5.17 31.58
C VAL A 77 16.07 -5.46 32.21
N ILE A 78 16.08 -5.96 33.44
CA ILE A 78 17.28 -6.14 34.27
C ILE A 78 17.48 -7.63 34.52
N ASP A 79 18.68 -8.14 34.25
CA ASP A 79 19.04 -9.54 34.50
C ASP A 79 19.38 -9.83 35.97
N ALA A 80 19.71 -11.08 36.29
CA ALA A 80 20.06 -11.51 37.64
C ALA A 80 21.37 -10.90 38.17
N ASP A 81 22.26 -10.43 37.28
CA ASP A 81 23.50 -9.75 37.64
C ASP A 81 23.28 -8.24 37.88
N GLY A 82 22.03 -7.75 37.76
CA GLY A 82 21.68 -6.34 37.88
C GLY A 82 21.97 -5.52 36.62
N ARG A 83 22.29 -6.15 35.49
CA ARG A 83 22.55 -5.43 34.23
C ARG A 83 21.25 -5.12 33.50
N ARG A 84 21.10 -3.88 33.03
CA ARG A 84 20.04 -3.50 32.10
C ARG A 84 20.31 -4.11 30.72
N VAL A 85 19.66 -5.22 30.41
CA VAL A 85 19.75 -5.87 29.08
C VAL A 85 18.89 -5.17 28.03
N ILE A 86 17.89 -4.41 28.48
CA ILE A 86 17.18 -3.40 27.70
C ILE A 86 17.15 -2.13 28.54
N ASP A 87 17.54 -1.00 27.95
CA ASP A 87 17.61 0.30 28.62
C ASP A 87 16.96 1.38 27.76
N PHE A 88 15.81 1.88 28.20
CA PHE A 88 15.08 2.94 27.50
C PHE A 88 15.90 4.22 27.34
N GLN A 89 16.77 4.54 28.31
CA GLN A 89 17.64 5.72 28.23
C GLN A 89 18.67 5.61 27.11
N ALA A 90 19.04 4.39 26.71
CA ALA A 90 19.95 4.17 25.59
C ALA A 90 19.25 4.38 24.24
N HIS A 91 17.99 3.95 24.11
CA HIS A 91 17.17 4.21 22.93
C HIS A 91 15.68 4.07 23.25
N ASN A 92 14.89 5.12 23.04
CA ASN A 92 13.48 5.12 23.44
C ASN A 92 12.59 4.12 22.65
N LEU A 93 13.01 3.69 21.46
CA LEU A 93 12.38 2.58 20.72
C LEU A 93 12.41 1.24 21.45
N HIS A 94 13.23 1.08 22.50
CA HIS A 94 13.22 -0.12 23.32
C HIS A 94 11.88 -0.38 24.01
N LEU A 95 11.04 0.63 24.21
CA LEU A 95 9.72 0.47 24.81
C LEU A 95 8.65 0.53 23.72
N VAL A 96 7.68 -0.40 23.75
CA VAL A 96 6.48 -0.30 22.92
C VAL A 96 5.73 0.98 23.32
N GLY A 97 5.49 1.88 22.37
CA GLY A 97 4.81 3.15 22.66
C GLY A 97 3.42 2.90 23.27
N TYR A 98 3.05 3.72 24.26
CA TYR A 98 1.83 3.53 25.07
C TYR A 98 1.86 2.36 26.06
N SER A 99 3.01 1.76 26.34
CA SER A 99 3.14 0.70 27.36
C SER A 99 2.66 1.16 28.75
N GLU A 100 1.87 0.31 29.40
CA GLU A 100 1.41 0.51 30.77
C GLU A 100 2.56 0.44 31.80
N PRO A 101 2.39 1.10 32.98
CA PRO A 101 3.32 0.91 34.07
C PRO A 101 3.34 -0.55 34.51
N VAL A 102 4.55 -1.10 34.65
CA VAL A 102 4.74 -2.45 35.16
C VAL A 102 5.98 -2.51 36.05
N GLN A 103 5.83 -3.20 37.18
CA GLN A 103 6.94 -3.61 38.02
C GLN A 103 6.73 -5.07 38.39
N THR A 104 7.49 -5.96 37.75
CA THR A 104 7.31 -7.40 37.93
C THR A 104 8.60 -8.17 37.65
N SER A 105 8.58 -9.46 37.92
CA SER A 105 9.68 -10.36 37.58
C SER A 105 9.18 -11.51 36.71
N LEU A 106 9.81 -11.71 35.56
CA LEU A 106 9.44 -12.72 34.57
C LEU A 106 10.56 -13.74 34.35
N SER A 107 10.20 -14.98 34.01
CA SER A 107 11.16 -15.91 33.41
C SER A 107 11.50 -15.49 31.98
N LEU A 108 12.64 -15.97 31.44
CA LEU A 108 12.99 -15.71 30.04
C LEU A 108 11.87 -16.10 29.05
N ALA A 109 11.16 -17.20 29.29
CA ALA A 109 10.06 -17.65 28.43
C ALA A 109 8.88 -16.66 28.43
N GLN A 110 8.51 -16.15 29.61
CA GLN A 110 7.45 -15.15 29.75
C GLN A 110 7.87 -13.79 29.16
N LEU A 111 9.11 -13.38 29.40
CA LEU A 111 9.68 -12.17 28.80
C LEU A 111 9.70 -12.27 27.28
N SER A 112 10.13 -13.40 26.72
CA SER A 112 10.24 -13.62 25.27
C SER A 112 8.93 -13.43 24.51
N ALA A 113 7.78 -13.65 25.15
CA ALA A 113 6.46 -13.41 24.57
C ALA A 113 6.12 -11.91 24.45
N ARG A 114 6.85 -11.04 25.16
CA ARG A 114 6.71 -9.57 25.17
C ARG A 114 7.88 -8.84 24.48
N LEU A 115 8.78 -9.59 23.83
CA LEU A 115 9.91 -9.05 23.09
C LEU A 115 9.65 -9.04 21.60
N HIS A 116 9.79 -7.86 20.99
CA HIS A 116 9.71 -7.65 19.56
C HIS A 116 11.12 -7.47 18.97
N VAL A 117 11.42 -8.19 17.90
CA VAL A 117 12.70 -8.14 17.17
C VAL A 117 12.44 -8.22 15.67
N LEU A 118 13.44 -7.86 14.86
CA LEU A 118 13.44 -8.06 13.41
C LEU A 118 14.55 -9.06 13.06
N SER A 119 14.16 -10.26 12.64
CA SER A 119 15.12 -11.35 12.39
C SER A 119 15.97 -11.09 11.16
N GLU A 120 15.41 -10.43 10.15
CA GLU A 120 16.04 -10.02 8.89
C GLU A 120 17.07 -8.89 9.07
N HIS A 121 16.96 -8.11 10.16
CA HIS A 121 17.84 -6.99 10.48
C HIS A 121 18.29 -7.06 11.93
N PRO A 122 19.28 -7.93 12.25
CA PRO A 122 19.60 -8.31 13.62
C PRO A 122 20.16 -7.19 14.50
N ASP A 123 20.59 -6.09 13.90
CA ASP A 123 21.18 -4.93 14.57
C ASP A 123 20.16 -3.81 14.83
N TRP A 124 18.93 -3.94 14.37
CA TRP A 124 17.92 -2.87 14.43
C TRP A 124 16.88 -3.14 15.52
N ILE A 125 16.45 -2.08 16.20
CA ILE A 125 15.37 -2.12 17.18
C ILE A 125 14.08 -1.74 16.44
N PRO A 126 13.05 -2.60 16.38
CA PRO A 126 11.78 -2.23 15.75
C PRO A 126 11.04 -1.16 16.55
N TYR A 127 10.33 -0.27 15.87
CA TYR A 127 9.33 0.60 16.45
C TYR A 127 7.98 -0.12 16.49
N ARG A 128 7.32 -0.09 17.66
CA ARG A 128 6.00 -0.70 17.91
C ARG A 128 5.19 0.18 18.85
N THR A 129 3.87 0.13 18.72
CA THR A 129 2.93 0.95 19.50
C THR A 129 1.69 0.15 19.90
N SER A 130 1.03 0.55 20.98
CA SER A 130 -0.22 -0.05 21.46
C SER A 130 -1.23 1.02 21.88
N TYR A 131 -1.49 2.00 21.01
CA TYR A 131 -2.27 3.20 21.37
C TYR A 131 -3.69 2.94 21.89
N TYR A 132 -4.39 1.97 21.29
CA TYR A 132 -5.82 1.73 21.55
C TYR A 132 -6.10 0.39 22.23
N ARG A 133 -5.05 -0.30 22.69
CA ARG A 133 -5.12 -1.54 23.45
C ARG A 133 -4.18 -1.43 24.64
N ARG A 134 -4.68 -1.66 25.85
CA ARG A 134 -3.84 -1.74 27.06
C ARG A 134 -2.92 -2.95 26.94
N ASP A 135 -1.62 -2.68 26.90
CA ASP A 135 -0.57 -3.69 26.87
C ASP A 135 0.77 -3.04 27.26
N TRP A 136 1.82 -3.85 27.34
CA TRP A 136 3.19 -3.39 27.45
C TRP A 136 4.15 -4.41 26.82
N GLY A 137 5.26 -3.91 26.29
CA GLY A 137 6.28 -4.75 25.68
C GLY A 137 7.57 -3.99 25.44
N PHE A 138 8.61 -4.74 25.06
CA PHE A 138 9.91 -4.17 24.72
C PHE A 138 10.33 -4.59 23.32
N CYS A 139 11.09 -3.72 22.66
CA CYS A 139 11.76 -3.99 21.40
C CYS A 139 13.26 -4.11 21.65
N MET A 140 13.94 -4.98 20.92
CA MET A 140 15.40 -5.10 21.00
C MET A 140 15.98 -5.58 19.68
N ARG A 141 17.30 -5.51 19.57
CA ARG A 141 18.04 -6.09 18.45
C ARG A 141 17.92 -7.62 18.50
N ALA A 142 17.71 -8.27 17.35
CA ALA A 142 17.58 -9.73 17.34
C ALA A 142 18.84 -10.44 17.83
N ARG A 143 20.03 -9.87 17.56
CA ARG A 143 21.29 -10.41 18.09
C ARG A 143 21.35 -10.40 19.62
N ASP A 144 20.83 -9.34 20.25
CA ASP A 144 20.86 -9.20 21.71
C ASP A 144 19.90 -10.19 22.36
N ARG A 145 18.77 -10.50 21.69
CA ARG A 145 17.83 -11.53 22.13
C ARG A 145 18.48 -12.91 22.24
N LEU A 146 19.41 -13.23 21.35
CA LEU A 146 20.16 -14.50 21.38
C LEU A 146 21.15 -14.57 22.55
N ALA A 147 21.57 -13.42 23.08
CA ALA A 147 22.49 -13.34 24.22
C ALA A 147 21.79 -13.45 25.58
N LEU A 148 20.45 -13.45 25.62
CA LEU A 148 19.68 -13.59 26.86
C LEU A 148 19.88 -14.98 27.47
N ARG A 149 20.18 -15.01 28.77
CA ARG A 149 20.43 -16.25 29.53
C ARG A 149 19.16 -16.74 30.22
N ALA A 150 19.07 -18.04 30.45
CA ALA A 150 18.02 -18.61 31.28
C ALA A 150 18.09 -18.00 32.69
N GLY A 151 16.95 -17.56 33.21
CA GLY A 151 16.89 -16.87 34.49
C GLY A 151 15.61 -16.05 34.65
N ARG A 152 15.58 -15.29 35.75
CA ARG A 152 14.55 -14.29 36.03
C ARG A 152 15.05 -12.91 35.67
N TYR A 153 14.16 -12.09 35.13
CA TYR A 153 14.41 -10.70 34.78
C TYR A 153 13.49 -9.81 35.59
N CYS A 154 14.00 -8.71 36.12
CA CYS A 154 13.19 -7.63 36.68
C CYS A 154 12.75 -6.72 35.53
N ILE A 155 11.46 -6.45 35.46
CA ILE A 155 10.85 -5.58 34.44
C ILE A 155 10.37 -4.33 35.14
N GLU A 156 10.85 -3.19 34.68
CA GLU A 156 10.45 -1.87 35.16
C GLU A 156 9.98 -1.03 33.97
N VAL A 157 8.74 -0.56 34.01
CA VAL A 157 8.24 0.48 33.11
C VAL A 157 7.62 1.56 33.99
N LYS A 158 8.32 2.69 34.10
CA LYS A 158 7.89 3.87 34.84
C LYS A 158 7.20 4.81 33.86
N SER A 159 5.99 4.42 33.48
CA SER A 159 5.09 5.21 32.63
C SER A 159 3.82 5.59 33.37
N SER A 160 3.07 6.55 32.82
CA SER A 160 1.71 6.85 33.24
C SER A 160 0.79 6.80 32.02
N LEU A 161 -0.43 6.32 32.24
CA LEU A 161 -1.52 6.36 31.26
C LEU A 161 -2.77 6.83 32.00
N ALA A 162 -3.04 8.13 31.92
CA ALA A 162 -4.01 8.81 32.77
C ALA A 162 -4.78 9.87 31.99
N PRO A 163 -5.94 10.37 32.50
CA PRO A 163 -6.61 11.51 31.88
C PRO A 163 -5.66 12.71 31.78
N GLY A 164 -5.54 13.24 30.57
CA GLY A 164 -4.69 14.39 30.27
C GLY A 164 -5.18 15.04 28.99
N SER A 165 -4.29 15.28 28.03
CA SER A 165 -4.67 15.85 26.76
C SER A 165 -3.86 15.37 25.56
N LEU A 166 -4.50 15.40 24.40
CA LEU A 166 -3.83 15.43 23.11
C LEU A 166 -3.39 16.86 22.81
N THR A 167 -2.09 17.00 22.56
CA THR A 167 -1.47 18.28 22.23
C THR A 167 -1.27 18.42 20.72
N TYR A 168 -1.61 19.58 20.16
CA TYR A 168 -1.19 19.95 18.80
C TYR A 168 -0.81 21.43 18.73
N GLY A 169 0.08 21.78 17.79
CA GLY A 169 0.49 23.14 17.52
C GLY A 169 -0.11 23.66 16.21
N GLU A 170 -0.47 24.93 16.18
CA GLU A 170 -1.03 25.61 15.01
C GLU A 170 -0.43 27.01 14.85
N LEU A 171 -0.03 27.35 13.62
CA LEU A 171 0.43 28.68 13.24
C LEU A 171 -0.42 29.18 12.08
N LEU A 172 -0.79 30.46 12.13
CA LEU A 172 -1.48 31.15 11.05
C LEU A 172 -0.69 32.39 10.63
N ILE A 173 -0.28 32.43 9.37
CA ILE A 173 0.37 33.59 8.75
C ILE A 173 -0.66 34.25 7.84
N ALA A 174 -1.11 35.46 8.20
CA ALA A 174 -2.15 36.16 7.46
C ALA A 174 -1.63 36.66 6.11
N GLY A 175 -2.37 36.34 5.05
CA GLY A 175 -2.16 36.90 3.71
C GLY A 175 -3.14 38.00 3.36
N ARG A 176 -3.05 38.51 2.14
CA ARG A 176 -3.99 39.51 1.59
C ARG A 176 -5.41 38.94 1.40
N THR A 177 -5.53 37.63 1.25
CA THR A 177 -6.82 36.93 1.10
C THR A 177 -7.07 35.98 2.26
N ARG A 178 -8.35 35.70 2.53
CA ARG A 178 -8.78 34.69 3.51
C ARG A 178 -8.74 33.25 2.98
N ALA A 179 -8.36 33.05 1.72
CA ALA A 179 -8.15 31.73 1.16
C ALA A 179 -6.88 31.14 1.77
N GLU A 180 -6.93 29.86 2.16
CA GLU A 180 -5.91 29.22 2.96
C GLU A 180 -5.11 28.17 2.17
N VAL A 181 -3.80 28.15 2.39
CA VAL A 181 -2.90 27.04 2.05
C VAL A 181 -2.52 26.34 3.37
N LEU A 182 -2.85 25.06 3.47
CA LEU A 182 -2.63 24.25 4.66
C LEU A 182 -1.39 23.37 4.51
N PHE A 183 -0.45 23.48 5.43
CA PHE A 183 0.65 22.53 5.62
C PHE A 183 0.41 21.73 6.89
N PHE A 184 0.60 20.41 6.80
CA PHE A 184 0.43 19.50 7.92
C PHE A 184 1.65 18.57 8.05
N THR A 185 2.11 18.34 9.28
CA THR A 185 3.12 17.31 9.56
C THR A 185 2.81 16.61 10.88
N HIS A 186 3.10 15.32 10.97
CA HIS A 186 2.87 14.57 12.20
C HIS A 186 4.03 14.68 13.20
N VAL A 187 3.69 14.74 14.49
CA VAL A 187 4.64 14.93 15.60
C VAL A 187 4.64 13.77 16.62
N CYS A 188 4.17 12.59 16.22
CA CYS A 188 3.94 11.48 17.16
C CYS A 188 5.06 10.43 17.24
N HIS A 189 5.94 10.36 16.25
CA HIS A 189 6.99 9.34 16.21
C HIS A 189 8.19 9.76 17.08
N PRO A 190 8.79 8.85 17.89
CA PRO A 190 9.87 9.16 18.82
C PRO A 190 11.22 9.34 18.09
N SER A 191 12.30 8.66 18.50
CA SER A 191 13.62 8.78 17.85
C SER A 191 13.68 8.03 16.53
N LEU A 192 13.06 8.65 15.52
CA LEU A 192 13.06 8.27 14.12
C LEU A 192 13.31 9.54 13.29
N ALA A 193 14.39 9.57 12.52
CA ALA A 193 14.90 10.77 11.91
C ALA A 193 14.08 11.20 10.68
N ASN A 194 14.02 10.35 9.67
CA ASN A 194 13.25 10.59 8.46
C ASN A 194 11.74 10.57 8.76
N ASP A 195 11.25 9.65 9.60
CA ASP A 195 9.84 9.58 10.05
C ASP A 195 9.66 9.98 11.54
N ASN A 196 9.57 11.26 11.92
CA ASN A 196 9.38 12.40 11.04
C ASN A 196 9.98 13.71 11.55
N THR A 197 11.18 13.66 12.14
CA THR A 197 11.93 14.89 12.45
C THR A 197 12.26 15.69 11.19
N SER A 198 12.45 15.01 10.06
CA SER A 198 12.67 15.65 8.76
C SER A 198 11.50 16.54 8.32
N GLY A 199 10.26 16.04 8.36
CA GLY A 199 9.06 16.79 8.00
C GLY A 199 8.82 17.98 8.93
N MET A 200 9.00 17.79 10.25
CA MET A 200 8.92 18.87 11.23
C MET A 200 9.96 19.97 10.98
N ALA A 201 11.21 19.61 10.65
CA ALA A 201 12.26 20.57 10.40
C ALA A 201 12.01 21.39 9.13
N VAL A 202 11.68 20.72 8.02
CA VAL A 202 11.37 21.39 6.74
C VAL A 202 10.13 22.29 6.88
N MET A 203 9.07 21.82 7.53
CA MET A 203 7.84 22.61 7.69
C MET A 203 8.05 23.83 8.59
N THR A 204 8.88 23.72 9.64
CA THR A 204 9.22 24.86 10.50
C THR A 204 10.00 25.94 9.73
N ALA A 205 11.00 25.53 8.96
CA ALA A 205 11.76 26.47 8.12
C ALA A 205 10.91 27.10 7.01
N LEU A 206 9.96 26.35 6.44
CA LEU A 206 9.01 26.87 5.47
C LEU A 206 8.12 27.95 6.08
N ALA A 207 7.62 27.74 7.29
CA ALA A 207 6.86 28.75 8.01
C ALA A 207 7.70 30.02 8.29
N GLU A 208 8.95 29.88 8.73
CA GLU A 208 9.87 31.02 8.92
C GLU A 208 10.08 31.79 7.61
N TRP A 209 10.29 31.09 6.49
CA TRP A 209 10.53 31.71 5.19
C TRP A 209 9.27 32.40 4.63
N ILE A 210 8.10 31.78 4.75
CA ILE A 210 6.82 32.39 4.33
C ILE A 210 6.56 33.68 5.11
N ALA A 211 6.87 33.71 6.41
CA ALA A 211 6.64 34.87 7.28
C ALA A 211 7.50 36.10 6.95
N ARG A 212 8.57 35.97 6.14
CA ARG A 212 9.50 37.07 5.83
C ARG A 212 8.89 38.14 4.93
N GLU A 213 7.90 37.77 4.12
CA GLU A 213 7.33 38.66 3.11
C GLU A 213 5.79 38.54 3.07
N PRO A 214 5.07 39.62 2.74
CA PRO A 214 3.62 39.57 2.58
C PRO A 214 3.20 38.62 1.46
N ARG A 215 2.28 37.69 1.75
CA ARG A 215 1.73 36.73 0.77
C ARG A 215 0.29 37.04 0.38
N ARG A 216 -0.14 36.53 -0.78
CA ARG A 216 -1.51 36.60 -1.28
C ARG A 216 -2.43 35.67 -0.49
N PHE A 217 -2.06 34.40 -0.31
CA PHE A 217 -2.83 33.47 0.50
C PHE A 217 -2.50 33.58 1.99
N THR A 218 -3.46 33.20 2.83
CA THR A 218 -3.22 32.94 4.23
C THR A 218 -2.63 31.53 4.38
N TYR A 219 -1.55 31.38 5.15
CA TYR A 219 -0.86 30.10 5.32
C TYR A 219 -1.09 29.55 6.72
N ARG A 220 -1.50 28.29 6.80
CA ARG A 220 -1.73 27.59 8.05
C ARG A 220 -0.80 26.40 8.16
N PHE A 221 -0.15 26.27 9.30
CA PHE A 221 0.75 25.15 9.62
C PHE A 221 0.22 24.42 10.83
N VAL A 222 0.04 23.11 10.72
CA VAL A 222 -0.49 22.25 11.79
C VAL A 222 0.52 21.14 12.10
N PHE A 223 0.98 21.13 13.35
CA PHE A 223 1.91 20.15 13.91
C PHE A 223 1.12 19.30 14.91
N ALA A 224 0.62 18.14 14.48
CA ALA A 224 -0.30 17.34 15.29
C ALA A 224 0.01 15.84 15.21
N PRO A 225 -0.35 15.02 16.20
CA PRO A 225 -0.25 13.58 16.09
C PRO A 225 -0.95 13.03 14.84
N GLY A 226 -0.32 12.10 14.13
CA GLY A 226 -0.90 11.52 12.93
C GLY A 226 -2.24 10.82 13.23
N THR A 227 -3.18 10.88 12.30
CA THR A 227 -4.56 10.38 12.42
C THR A 227 -5.41 11.09 13.46
N ILE A 228 -5.15 10.87 14.75
CA ILE A 228 -6.01 11.38 15.82
C ILE A 228 -5.89 12.91 15.96
N GLY A 229 -4.70 13.46 15.73
CA GLY A 229 -4.48 14.91 15.76
C GLY A 229 -5.09 15.63 14.55
N SER A 230 -5.02 15.06 13.35
CA SER A 230 -5.68 15.65 12.17
C SER A 230 -7.20 15.61 12.30
N LEU A 231 -7.79 14.51 12.79
CA LEU A 231 -9.23 14.44 13.09
C LEU A 231 -9.64 15.46 14.15
N THR A 232 -8.83 15.63 15.19
CA THR A 232 -9.06 16.65 16.23
C THR A 232 -9.06 18.05 15.65
N TRP A 233 -8.06 18.36 14.81
CA TRP A 233 -7.96 19.66 14.17
C TRP A 233 -9.14 19.89 13.21
N LEU A 234 -9.50 18.91 12.38
CA LEU A 234 -10.65 18.98 11.47
C LEU A 234 -11.94 19.26 12.23
N LYS A 235 -12.22 18.52 13.32
CA LYS A 235 -13.41 18.71 14.15
C LYS A 235 -13.54 20.13 14.70
N ARG A 236 -12.42 20.72 15.13
CA ARG A 236 -12.39 22.07 15.72
C ARG A 236 -12.43 23.18 14.67
N ASN A 237 -12.23 22.84 13.40
CA ASN A 237 -12.07 23.79 12.30
C ASN A 237 -13.08 23.58 11.15
N GLU A 238 -14.14 22.79 11.33
CA GLU A 238 -15.12 22.47 10.27
C GLU A 238 -15.64 23.72 9.54
N SER A 239 -15.98 24.78 10.28
CA SER A 239 -16.55 26.02 9.73
C SER A 239 -15.61 26.82 8.82
N ARG A 240 -14.29 26.55 8.86
CA ARG A 240 -13.29 27.24 8.03
C ARG A 240 -12.70 26.38 6.93
N LEU A 241 -13.02 25.09 6.86
CA LEU A 241 -12.45 24.17 5.87
C LEU A 241 -12.75 24.63 4.43
N SER A 242 -13.87 25.31 4.20
CA SER A 242 -14.22 25.92 2.91
C SER A 242 -13.23 26.98 2.41
N ARG A 243 -12.35 27.50 3.28
CA ARG A 243 -11.29 28.44 2.92
C ARG A 243 -10.05 27.75 2.38
N VAL A 244 -9.83 26.48 2.69
CA VAL A 244 -8.64 25.73 2.27
C VAL A 244 -8.71 25.50 0.76
N ARG A 245 -7.79 26.13 0.02
CA ARG A 245 -7.66 26.00 -1.44
C ARG A 245 -6.62 24.96 -1.85
N HIS A 246 -5.58 24.82 -1.04
CA HIS A 246 -4.52 23.84 -1.25
C HIS A 246 -4.10 23.29 0.11
N ALA A 247 -3.77 22.00 0.16
CA ALA A 247 -3.20 21.38 1.33
C ALA A 247 -2.06 20.44 0.96
N LEU A 248 -1.01 20.40 1.79
CA LEU A 248 0.13 19.51 1.61
C LEU A 248 0.56 18.90 2.94
N VAL A 249 0.56 17.58 2.99
CA VAL A 249 1.15 16.81 4.09
C VAL A 249 2.64 16.62 3.81
N LEU A 250 3.49 17.03 4.75
CA LEU A 250 4.94 16.96 4.66
C LEU A 250 5.46 15.86 5.60
N ALA A 251 6.12 14.84 5.05
CA ALA A 251 6.70 13.75 5.82
C ALA A 251 7.90 13.13 5.10
N LEU A 252 8.83 12.49 5.80
CA LEU A 252 9.95 11.74 5.19
C LEU A 252 10.75 12.55 4.16
N LEU A 253 11.22 13.72 4.55
CA LEU A 253 11.84 14.69 3.64
C LEU A 253 13.37 14.73 3.72
N GLY A 254 14.00 13.81 4.47
CA GLY A 254 15.41 13.90 4.83
C GLY A 254 16.33 12.88 4.16
N ASP A 255 15.83 11.75 3.66
CA ASP A 255 16.65 10.68 3.07
C ASP A 255 17.09 10.99 1.61
N PRO A 256 18.13 10.36 1.05
CA PRO A 256 18.63 10.71 -0.29
C PRO A 256 17.73 10.26 -1.46
N GLY A 257 16.63 9.52 -1.24
CA GLY A 257 15.71 9.07 -2.28
C GLY A 257 15.06 10.22 -3.06
N ALA A 258 14.53 9.96 -4.25
CA ALA A 258 13.85 10.98 -5.05
C ALA A 258 12.56 11.48 -4.37
N LEU A 259 12.14 12.72 -4.66
CA LEU A 259 10.87 13.24 -4.18
C LEU A 259 9.70 12.45 -4.79
N THR A 260 8.71 12.16 -3.97
CA THR A 260 7.46 11.51 -4.37
C THR A 260 6.29 12.34 -3.88
N TYR A 261 5.42 12.73 -4.82
CA TYR A 261 4.16 13.37 -4.53
C TYR A 261 3.00 12.39 -4.68
N LYS A 262 2.24 12.21 -3.61
CA LYS A 262 0.97 11.50 -3.64
C LYS A 262 -0.16 12.50 -3.86
N ARG A 263 -0.93 12.29 -4.92
CA ARG A 263 -2.05 13.17 -5.31
C ARG A 263 -3.14 13.23 -4.24
N SER A 264 -3.89 14.31 -4.26
CA SER A 264 -5.16 14.43 -3.55
C SER A 264 -6.19 13.43 -4.08
N ARG A 265 -7.27 13.19 -3.32
CA ARG A 265 -8.36 12.30 -3.76
C ARG A 265 -9.10 12.82 -4.99
N ARG A 266 -9.14 14.13 -5.18
CA ARG A 266 -9.82 14.76 -6.33
C ARG A 266 -8.86 14.80 -7.51
N ASP A 267 -9.26 14.20 -8.62
CA ASP A 267 -8.45 14.17 -9.84
C ASP A 267 -8.24 15.56 -10.48
N THR A 268 -9.01 16.57 -10.06
CA THR A 268 -9.00 17.94 -10.60
C THR A 268 -8.43 18.98 -9.65
N SER A 269 -7.83 18.59 -8.51
CA SER A 269 -7.26 19.58 -7.59
C SER A 269 -6.07 20.32 -8.21
N GLU A 270 -6.13 21.65 -8.20
CA GLU A 270 -5.05 22.49 -8.72
C GLU A 270 -3.70 22.23 -8.03
N ILE A 271 -3.70 21.86 -6.75
CA ILE A 271 -2.44 21.52 -6.04
C ILE A 271 -1.72 20.33 -6.69
N ASP A 272 -2.44 19.36 -7.25
CA ASP A 272 -1.83 18.19 -7.86
C ASP A 272 -1.04 18.56 -9.12
N ALA A 273 -1.59 19.47 -9.93
CA ALA A 273 -0.93 20.02 -11.09
C ALA A 273 0.26 20.90 -10.70
N LEU A 274 0.12 21.74 -9.67
CA LEU A 274 1.20 22.63 -9.22
C LEU A 274 2.39 21.85 -8.64
N VAL A 275 2.15 20.78 -7.88
CA VAL A 275 3.23 19.97 -7.32
C VAL A 275 3.89 19.08 -8.37
N ALA A 276 3.11 18.45 -9.26
CA ALA A 276 3.68 17.77 -10.44
C ALA A 276 4.52 18.74 -11.28
N TYR A 277 3.98 19.96 -11.44
CA TYR A 277 4.63 21.22 -11.80
C TYR A 277 6.06 21.32 -11.28
N ALA A 278 6.10 21.56 -9.97
CA ALA A 278 7.31 21.74 -9.21
C ALA A 278 8.27 20.58 -9.42
N LEU A 279 7.83 19.31 -9.34
CA LEU A 279 8.77 18.19 -9.45
C LEU A 279 9.52 18.10 -10.79
N ALA A 280 9.01 18.71 -11.87
CA ALA A 280 9.70 18.86 -13.16
C ALA A 280 10.28 17.57 -13.77
N GLY A 281 9.77 16.40 -13.36
CA GLY A 281 10.26 15.07 -13.80
C GLY A 281 11.35 14.45 -12.93
N ASP A 282 11.93 15.18 -11.97
CA ASP A 282 12.97 14.69 -11.05
C ASP A 282 12.40 13.89 -9.85
N GLY A 283 11.07 13.78 -9.79
CA GLY A 283 10.35 13.07 -8.74
C GLY A 283 9.18 12.26 -9.28
N ALA A 284 8.68 11.32 -8.47
CA ALA A 284 7.55 10.48 -8.80
C ALA A 284 6.23 11.16 -8.41
N VAL A 285 5.18 10.93 -9.19
CA VAL A 285 3.80 11.28 -8.82
C VAL A 285 2.99 10.00 -8.75
N ILE A 286 2.43 9.70 -7.59
CA ILE A 286 1.63 8.50 -7.33
C ILE A 286 0.17 8.85 -7.09
N PRO A 287 -0.79 7.99 -7.47
CA PRO A 287 -2.20 8.24 -7.27
C PRO A 287 -2.57 8.27 -5.78
N PHE A 288 -3.71 8.89 -5.47
CA PHE A 288 -4.26 8.82 -4.14
C PHE A 288 -4.57 7.37 -3.74
N SER A 289 -4.37 7.09 -2.46
CA SER A 289 -4.85 5.88 -1.79
C SER A 289 -5.28 6.28 -0.38
N PRO A 290 -6.26 5.60 0.25
CA PRO A 290 -6.71 5.97 1.60
C PRO A 290 -5.74 5.52 2.72
N TYR A 291 -4.47 5.25 2.38
CA TYR A 291 -3.43 4.74 3.28
C TYR A 291 -2.18 5.62 3.24
N GLY A 292 -1.46 5.72 4.35
CA GLY A 292 -0.31 6.62 4.49
C GLY A 292 -0.48 7.52 5.70
N TYR A 293 -0.35 8.82 5.50
CA TYR A 293 -0.43 9.82 6.57
C TYR A 293 -1.77 10.56 6.51
N ASP A 294 -1.78 11.80 7.00
CA ASP A 294 -2.99 12.58 7.25
C ASP A 294 -3.73 13.05 6.00
N GLU A 295 -3.15 12.90 4.80
CA GLU A 295 -3.85 13.15 3.55
C GLU A 295 -5.11 12.28 3.46
N ARG A 296 -5.10 11.09 4.09
CA ARG A 296 -6.27 10.21 4.17
C ARG A 296 -7.43 10.81 4.98
N GLN A 297 -7.12 11.59 6.03
CA GLN A 297 -8.14 12.23 6.87
C GLN A 297 -8.62 13.52 6.22
N LEU A 298 -7.68 14.34 5.73
CA LEU A 298 -7.97 15.59 5.02
C LEU A 298 -8.82 15.34 3.75
N CYS A 299 -8.56 14.23 3.04
CA CYS A 299 -9.32 13.82 1.86
C CYS A 299 -10.51 12.90 2.15
N SER A 300 -10.84 12.63 3.42
CA SER A 300 -12.01 11.78 3.71
C SER A 300 -13.27 12.39 3.09
N PRO A 301 -14.25 11.59 2.61
CA PRO A 301 -15.35 12.10 1.78
C PRO A 301 -16.17 13.24 2.39
N GLY A 302 -16.19 13.37 3.72
CA GLY A 302 -16.89 14.45 4.43
C GLY A 302 -16.17 15.81 4.40
N PHE A 303 -14.85 15.84 4.20
CA PHE A 303 -14.08 17.10 4.07
C PHE A 303 -13.57 17.31 2.65
N ASP A 304 -13.09 16.22 2.04
CA ASP A 304 -12.65 16.15 0.65
C ASP A 304 -11.67 17.28 0.28
N LEU A 305 -10.75 17.64 1.18
CA LEU A 305 -9.85 18.76 0.94
C LEU A 305 -8.90 18.45 -0.23
N PRO A 306 -8.46 19.46 -1.00
CA PRO A 306 -7.44 19.31 -2.04
C PRO A 306 -6.06 19.12 -1.39
N ALA A 307 -5.85 17.96 -0.76
CA ALA A 307 -4.70 17.64 0.09
C ALA A 307 -3.85 16.52 -0.51
N GLY A 308 -2.66 16.86 -0.99
CA GLY A 308 -1.65 15.87 -1.38
C GLY A 308 -0.65 15.60 -0.26
N ARG A 309 0.32 14.74 -0.54
CA ARG A 309 1.45 14.47 0.36
C ARG A 309 2.78 14.49 -0.39
N LEU A 310 3.74 15.24 0.11
CA LEU A 310 5.11 15.26 -0.39
C LEU A 310 6.03 14.48 0.57
N THR A 311 6.73 13.49 0.03
CA THR A 311 7.76 12.70 0.70
C THR A 311 9.00 12.61 -0.20
N ARG A 312 10.14 12.15 0.32
CA ARG A 312 11.19 11.55 -0.50
C ARG A 312 10.89 10.07 -0.66
N SER A 313 11.62 9.19 0.03
CA SER A 313 11.25 7.78 0.10
C SER A 313 9.86 7.62 0.73
N VAL A 314 9.02 6.79 0.10
CA VAL A 314 7.65 6.56 0.57
C VAL A 314 7.68 5.70 1.85
N ASN A 315 6.75 5.96 2.77
CA ASN A 315 6.57 5.16 3.99
C ASN A 315 6.48 3.66 3.67
N GLY A 316 7.27 2.84 4.36
CA GLY A 316 7.36 1.40 4.14
C GLY A 316 8.11 0.96 2.88
N ALA A 317 8.66 1.89 2.08
CA ALA A 317 9.40 1.57 0.86
C ALA A 317 10.93 1.62 1.03
N TYR A 318 11.44 2.08 2.18
CA TYR A 318 12.86 2.06 2.53
C TYR A 318 13.12 1.13 3.72
N PRO A 319 14.24 0.37 3.75
CA PRO A 319 14.47 -0.67 4.75
C PRO A 319 14.42 -0.20 6.21
N GLN A 320 14.92 1.01 6.48
CA GLN A 320 15.08 1.54 7.83
C GLN A 320 13.75 1.97 8.48
N TYR A 321 12.67 2.10 7.70
CA TYR A 321 11.37 2.59 8.15
C TYR A 321 10.88 1.87 9.41
N HIS A 322 10.47 2.64 10.43
CA HIS A 322 10.01 2.13 11.72
C HIS A 322 11.03 1.25 12.46
N THR A 323 12.32 1.59 12.37
CA THR A 323 13.39 0.93 13.14
C THR A 323 14.41 1.96 13.63
N SER A 324 15.27 1.57 14.56
CA SER A 324 16.40 2.40 15.02
C SER A 324 17.42 2.73 13.93
N ALA A 325 17.34 2.12 12.74
CA ALA A 325 18.18 2.48 11.61
C ALA A 325 17.66 3.73 10.86
N ASP A 326 16.43 4.18 11.16
CA ASP A 326 15.95 5.51 10.77
C ASP A 326 16.54 6.55 11.73
N ASP A 327 17.87 6.67 11.69
CA ASP A 327 18.65 7.54 12.56
C ASP A 327 19.18 8.78 11.81
N LEU A 328 19.93 9.62 12.51
CA LEU A 328 20.47 10.86 11.94
C LEU A 328 21.51 10.64 10.82
N SER A 329 21.98 9.42 10.58
CA SER A 329 22.83 9.09 9.43
C SER A 329 22.03 8.86 8.14
N LEU A 330 20.74 8.51 8.27
CA LEU A 330 19.86 8.30 7.12
C LEU A 330 19.47 9.63 6.45
N ILE A 331 19.28 10.68 7.23
CA ILE A 331 18.94 12.00 6.70
C ILE A 331 20.20 12.80 6.36
N THR A 332 20.14 13.59 5.28
CA THR A 332 21.29 14.40 4.84
C THR A 332 20.92 15.89 4.73
N PRO A 333 21.86 16.81 5.03
CA PRO A 333 21.66 18.24 4.78
C PRO A 333 21.21 18.57 3.36
N ALA A 334 21.78 17.89 2.35
CA ALA A 334 21.44 18.10 0.94
C ALA A 334 20.00 17.67 0.61
N ALA A 335 19.56 16.52 1.10
CA ALA A 335 18.20 16.05 0.87
C ALA A 335 17.15 16.93 1.56
N LEU A 336 17.41 17.34 2.82
CA LEU A 336 16.57 18.28 3.56
C LEU A 336 16.47 19.63 2.82
N GLN A 337 17.60 20.15 2.33
CA GLN A 337 17.65 21.37 1.54
C GLN A 337 16.79 21.26 0.27
N GLY A 338 16.98 20.20 -0.52
CA GLY A 338 16.21 20.02 -1.77
C GLY A 338 14.71 19.85 -1.53
N SER A 339 14.32 19.21 -0.42
CA SER A 339 12.91 19.13 0.00
C SER A 339 12.35 20.51 0.38
N PHE A 340 13.12 21.30 1.13
CA PHE A 340 12.76 22.66 1.51
C PHE A 340 12.62 23.60 0.30
N GLU A 341 13.59 23.58 -0.62
CA GLU A 341 13.56 24.35 -1.87
C GLU A 341 12.37 23.97 -2.76
N THR A 342 12.05 22.67 -2.83
CA THR A 342 10.85 22.22 -3.55
C THR A 342 9.57 22.76 -2.90
N CYS A 343 9.48 22.78 -1.57
CA CYS A 343 8.34 23.39 -0.88
C CYS A 343 8.24 24.89 -1.16
N GLN A 344 9.36 25.62 -1.18
CA GLN A 344 9.39 27.05 -1.54
C GLN A 344 8.87 27.25 -2.98
N ARG A 345 9.34 26.43 -3.93
CA ARG A 345 8.88 26.48 -5.32
C ARG A 345 7.38 26.21 -5.45
N ILE A 346 6.84 25.23 -4.71
CA ILE A 346 5.39 24.96 -4.67
C ILE A 346 4.63 26.20 -4.17
N VAL A 347 5.12 26.84 -3.11
CA VAL A 347 4.52 28.07 -2.57
C VAL A 347 4.54 29.21 -3.59
N GLU A 348 5.67 29.42 -4.26
CA GLU A 348 5.78 30.46 -5.30
C GLU A 348 4.86 30.18 -6.49
N LEU A 349 4.73 28.92 -6.92
CA LEU A 349 3.76 28.54 -7.94
C LEU A 349 2.31 28.84 -7.51
N ILE A 350 1.94 28.52 -6.27
CA ILE A 350 0.62 28.87 -5.72
C ILE A 350 0.39 30.38 -5.73
N GLU A 351 1.37 31.17 -5.29
CA GLU A 351 1.27 32.63 -5.19
C GLU A 351 1.13 33.30 -6.56
N THR A 352 1.91 32.83 -7.55
CA THR A 352 2.03 33.40 -8.89
C THR A 352 1.01 32.84 -9.90
N ASN A 353 0.33 31.74 -9.59
CA ASN A 353 -0.69 31.14 -10.46
C ASN A 353 -1.93 32.06 -10.58
N GLN A 354 -1.87 32.97 -11.56
CA GLN A 354 -2.90 33.95 -11.89
C GLN A 354 -3.39 33.76 -13.32
N ARG A 355 -4.67 34.06 -13.54
CA ARG A 355 -5.28 34.06 -14.87
C ARG A 355 -5.38 35.48 -15.38
N TYR A 356 -4.77 35.74 -16.53
CA TYR A 356 -4.83 37.03 -17.21
C TYR A 356 -5.85 36.96 -18.35
N VAL A 357 -6.59 38.04 -18.58
CA VAL A 357 -7.49 38.17 -19.73
C VAL A 357 -6.73 38.89 -20.85
N ASN A 358 -6.61 38.25 -22.02
CA ASN A 358 -6.06 38.92 -23.20
C ASN A 358 -7.04 40.01 -23.66
N LEU A 359 -6.67 41.27 -23.44
CA LEU A 359 -7.49 42.43 -23.84
C LEU A 359 -7.46 42.72 -25.34
N LYS A 360 -6.58 42.03 -26.09
CA LYS A 360 -6.50 42.09 -27.56
C LYS A 360 -6.56 40.67 -28.14
N PRO A 361 -7.70 39.97 -28.00
CA PRO A 361 -7.81 38.56 -28.40
C PRO A 361 -7.98 38.36 -29.92
N ARG A 362 -8.04 39.44 -30.71
CA ARG A 362 -8.26 39.40 -32.15
C ARG A 362 -7.09 40.05 -32.89
N GLY A 363 -6.41 39.26 -33.73
CA GLY A 363 -5.22 39.64 -34.49
C GLY A 363 -3.91 39.31 -33.75
N ASP A 364 -2.86 39.00 -34.50
CA ASP A 364 -1.53 38.80 -33.94
C ASP A 364 -1.01 40.14 -33.41
N GLY A 365 -0.68 40.17 -32.11
CA GLY A 365 0.03 41.31 -31.53
C GLY A 365 1.26 41.62 -32.37
N ARG A 366 1.47 42.91 -32.70
CA ARG A 366 2.58 43.34 -33.56
C ARG A 366 3.92 42.79 -33.03
N GLY A 367 4.57 41.91 -33.79
CA GLY A 367 5.99 41.61 -33.65
C GLY A 367 6.42 40.21 -34.11
N VAL A 368 7.05 40.16 -35.30
CA VAL A 368 7.88 39.06 -35.87
C VAL A 368 7.06 37.87 -36.42
N GLY A 369 7.03 37.49 -37.70
CA GLY A 369 7.86 37.80 -38.87
C GLY A 369 8.30 36.49 -39.57
N ASN A 370 7.57 36.08 -40.63
CA ASN A 370 7.88 35.11 -41.70
C ASN A 370 8.08 33.63 -41.29
N GLY A 371 7.20 32.69 -41.68
CA GLY A 371 7.06 32.07 -43.02
C GLY A 371 7.35 30.56 -42.81
N THR A 372 6.71 29.53 -43.37
CA THR A 372 5.91 29.23 -44.56
C THR A 372 5.16 27.92 -44.20
N GLY A 373 3.85 27.79 -44.34
CA GLY A 373 3.19 27.34 -45.56
C GLY A 373 3.39 25.82 -45.84
N GLY A 374 2.35 24.99 -45.63
CA GLY A 374 2.40 23.59 -46.12
C GLY A 374 1.29 22.64 -45.65
N GLY A 375 0.11 22.77 -46.27
CA GLY A 375 -0.76 21.68 -46.76
C GLY A 375 -1.02 20.41 -45.92
N GLY A 376 -2.28 20.22 -45.52
CA GLY A 376 -2.77 18.99 -44.89
C GLY A 376 -2.99 17.81 -45.84
N ARG A 377 -3.42 16.69 -45.25
CA ARG A 377 -4.49 15.80 -45.74
C ARG A 377 -4.79 14.70 -44.74
N ASP A 378 -6.10 14.51 -44.52
CA ASP A 378 -6.73 13.36 -43.90
C ASP A 378 -6.35 12.05 -44.61
N GLN A 379 -6.25 10.96 -43.85
CA GLN A 379 -6.36 9.61 -44.38
C GLN A 379 -7.23 8.73 -43.49
N GLU A 380 -8.27 8.22 -44.13
CA GLU A 380 -9.35 7.39 -43.62
C GLU A 380 -8.88 5.99 -43.19
N ARG A 381 -9.61 5.44 -42.21
CA ARG A 381 -9.49 4.08 -41.69
C ARG A 381 -10.13 3.06 -42.66
N GLY A 382 -9.38 2.03 -43.05
CA GLY A 382 -9.89 0.83 -43.74
C GLY A 382 -10.38 -0.27 -42.78
N PRO A 383 -11.19 -1.23 -43.25
CA PRO A 383 -12.13 -1.99 -42.42
C PRO A 383 -11.53 -3.22 -41.73
N SER A 384 -12.04 -3.50 -40.54
CA SER A 384 -11.74 -4.67 -39.71
C SER A 384 -12.20 -5.99 -40.37
N ARG A 385 -11.27 -6.92 -40.60
CA ARG A 385 -11.59 -8.31 -40.97
C ARG A 385 -12.02 -9.11 -39.74
N ARG A 386 -13.31 -9.47 -39.68
CA ARG A 386 -13.83 -10.52 -38.78
C ARG A 386 -13.23 -11.87 -39.19
N ARG A 387 -12.49 -12.52 -38.29
CA ARG A 387 -12.15 -13.95 -38.39
C ARG A 387 -13.21 -14.80 -37.66
N ALA A 388 -13.51 -15.94 -38.28
CA ALA A 388 -14.53 -16.90 -37.89
C ALA A 388 -14.24 -17.57 -36.54
N ARG A 389 -15.28 -17.73 -35.71
CA ARG A 389 -15.27 -18.50 -34.46
C ARG A 389 -15.34 -20.01 -34.79
N GLY A 390 -14.30 -20.74 -34.42
CA GLY A 390 -14.37 -22.19 -34.17
C GLY A 390 -14.91 -22.42 -32.75
N GLY A 391 -15.81 -23.39 -32.60
CA GLY A 391 -16.58 -23.61 -31.37
C GLY A 391 -15.73 -23.92 -30.15
N SER A 392 -15.89 -23.11 -29.11
CA SER A 392 -15.55 -23.43 -27.72
C SER A 392 -16.78 -23.11 -26.88
N THR A 393 -17.27 -24.09 -26.13
CA THR A 393 -18.39 -23.92 -25.19
C THR A 393 -17.88 -23.15 -23.97
N ALA A 394 -18.15 -21.85 -23.94
CA ALA A 394 -17.85 -21.02 -22.78
C ALA A 394 -18.51 -21.61 -21.52
N MET A 395 -17.69 -21.96 -20.53
CA MET A 395 -18.11 -22.44 -19.20
C MET A 395 -18.14 -21.29 -18.18
N LYS A 396 -18.96 -21.42 -17.14
CA LYS A 396 -18.94 -20.56 -15.95
C LYS A 396 -17.70 -20.81 -15.09
N VAL A 397 -17.29 -19.77 -14.38
CA VAL A 397 -16.13 -19.77 -13.48
C VAL A 397 -16.56 -19.38 -12.07
N VAL A 398 -16.43 -20.31 -11.12
CA VAL A 398 -16.68 -20.07 -9.69
C VAL A 398 -15.39 -19.61 -9.02
N ILE A 399 -15.40 -18.44 -8.37
CA ILE A 399 -14.21 -17.91 -7.68
C ILE A 399 -14.49 -17.76 -6.19
N PHE A 400 -13.65 -18.35 -5.35
CA PHE A 400 -13.79 -18.36 -3.89
C PHE A 400 -13.20 -17.09 -3.26
N CYS A 401 -14.05 -16.11 -2.95
CA CYS A 401 -13.62 -14.79 -2.46
C CYS A 401 -13.89 -14.53 -0.97
N GLY A 402 -14.30 -15.56 -0.21
CA GLY A 402 -14.87 -15.36 1.13
C GLY A 402 -13.95 -15.55 2.34
N GLY A 403 -12.69 -15.91 2.14
CA GLY A 403 -11.74 -16.18 3.22
C GLY A 403 -11.33 -14.94 4.01
N LEU A 404 -10.96 -15.12 5.28
CA LEU A 404 -10.60 -14.03 6.21
C LEU A 404 -9.23 -13.36 5.91
N GLY A 405 -8.38 -13.95 5.05
CA GLY A 405 -7.10 -13.34 4.66
C GLY A 405 -6.09 -13.16 5.80
N MET A 406 -6.16 -13.99 6.86
CA MET A 406 -5.45 -13.79 8.13
C MET A 406 -3.93 -13.63 8.02
N ARG A 407 -3.29 -14.22 7.00
CA ARG A 407 -1.83 -14.22 6.82
C ARG A 407 -1.30 -12.98 6.07
N LEU A 408 -2.19 -12.18 5.48
CA LEU A 408 -1.87 -10.93 4.76
C LEU A 408 -2.18 -9.67 5.60
N ARG A 409 -2.52 -9.83 6.89
CA ARG A 409 -2.89 -8.73 7.79
C ARG A 409 -1.80 -7.68 7.99
N GLU A 410 -0.54 -8.06 7.82
CA GLU A 410 0.60 -7.12 7.84
C GLU A 410 0.51 -6.07 6.72
N TYR A 411 -0.18 -6.37 5.62
CA TYR A 411 -0.46 -5.43 4.54
C TYR A 411 -1.71 -4.59 4.82
N SER A 412 -2.84 -5.23 5.15
CA SER A 412 -4.10 -4.54 5.45
C SER A 412 -5.11 -5.48 6.11
N GLU A 413 -5.67 -5.08 7.26
CA GLU A 413 -6.86 -5.72 7.84
C GLU A 413 -8.16 -5.27 7.13
N SER A 414 -8.09 -4.17 6.36
CA SER A 414 -9.25 -3.48 5.78
C SER A 414 -9.57 -3.84 4.34
N ILE A 415 -8.73 -4.61 3.63
CA ILE A 415 -8.94 -5.05 2.25
C ILE A 415 -8.99 -6.58 2.20
N PRO A 416 -10.07 -7.20 1.67
CA PRO A 416 -10.09 -8.65 1.47
C PRO A 416 -9.04 -9.04 0.43
N LYS A 417 -8.39 -10.18 0.63
CA LYS A 417 -7.31 -10.71 -0.23
C LYS A 417 -7.56 -10.60 -1.76
N PRO A 418 -8.75 -10.96 -2.30
CA PRO A 418 -9.06 -10.78 -3.74
C PRO A 418 -8.90 -9.34 -4.25
N MET A 419 -9.05 -8.35 -3.37
CA MET A 419 -9.04 -6.92 -3.70
C MET A 419 -7.68 -6.24 -3.51
N VAL A 420 -6.65 -7.00 -3.11
CA VAL A 420 -5.30 -6.46 -3.00
C VAL A 420 -4.77 -6.13 -4.40
N PRO A 421 -4.28 -4.90 -4.64
CA PRO A 421 -3.86 -4.44 -5.96
C PRO A 421 -2.57 -5.10 -6.43
N VAL A 422 -2.52 -5.39 -7.74
CA VAL A 422 -1.33 -5.74 -8.51
C VAL A 422 -1.28 -4.76 -9.69
N GLY A 423 -0.41 -3.74 -9.60
CA GLY A 423 -0.51 -2.54 -10.44
C GLY A 423 -1.82 -1.78 -10.16
N TYR A 424 -2.52 -1.36 -11.22
CA TYR A 424 -3.77 -0.59 -11.11
C TYR A 424 -5.03 -1.41 -10.80
N ARG A 425 -4.94 -2.75 -10.80
CA ARG A 425 -6.11 -3.63 -10.72
C ARG A 425 -5.94 -4.69 -9.62
N PRO A 426 -7.01 -5.12 -8.93
CA PRO A 426 -6.95 -6.14 -7.89
C PRO A 426 -6.55 -7.50 -8.46
N ILE A 427 -5.93 -8.37 -7.65
CA ILE A 427 -5.55 -9.73 -8.07
C ILE A 427 -6.74 -10.52 -8.65
N LEU A 428 -7.94 -10.33 -8.10
CA LEU A 428 -9.17 -10.94 -8.61
C LEU A 428 -9.45 -10.57 -10.06
N TRP A 429 -9.21 -9.30 -10.44
CA TRP A 429 -9.40 -8.87 -11.81
C TRP A 429 -8.41 -9.56 -12.76
N HIS A 430 -7.14 -9.71 -12.36
CA HIS A 430 -6.13 -10.40 -13.20
C HIS A 430 -6.51 -11.86 -13.44
N LEU A 431 -7.01 -12.54 -12.40
CA LEU A 431 -7.50 -13.91 -12.51
C LEU A 431 -8.73 -14.01 -13.43
N MET A 432 -9.69 -13.10 -13.29
CA MET A 432 -10.87 -13.08 -14.17
C MET A 432 -10.47 -12.78 -15.62
N ARG A 433 -9.51 -11.87 -15.83
CA ARG A 433 -8.98 -11.56 -17.17
C ARG A 433 -8.27 -12.75 -17.80
N TYR A 434 -7.57 -13.57 -17.01
CA TYR A 434 -6.99 -14.85 -17.46
C TYR A 434 -8.09 -15.79 -18.00
N TYR A 435 -9.18 -16.01 -17.26
CA TYR A 435 -10.28 -16.85 -17.74
C TYR A 435 -10.98 -16.26 -18.98
N ALA A 436 -11.18 -14.94 -18.99
CA ALA A 436 -11.80 -14.24 -20.11
C ALA A 436 -10.97 -14.30 -21.40
N HIS A 437 -9.63 -14.36 -21.28
CA HIS A 437 -8.71 -14.59 -22.40
C HIS A 437 -8.97 -15.94 -23.07
N PHE A 438 -9.22 -16.99 -22.29
CA PHE A 438 -9.60 -18.32 -22.78
C PHE A 438 -11.10 -18.44 -23.12
N GLY A 439 -11.84 -17.33 -23.14
CA GLY A 439 -13.24 -17.29 -23.56
C GLY A 439 -14.28 -17.59 -22.47
N HIS A 440 -13.86 -17.73 -21.21
CA HIS A 440 -14.73 -17.97 -20.06
C HIS A 440 -15.05 -16.65 -19.34
N ARG A 441 -16.26 -16.11 -19.57
CA ARG A 441 -16.64 -14.74 -19.18
C ARG A 441 -17.85 -14.65 -18.25
N ASP A 442 -18.39 -15.79 -17.83
CA ASP A 442 -19.49 -15.86 -16.86
C ASP A 442 -18.91 -16.28 -15.50
N PHE A 443 -18.84 -15.33 -14.57
CA PHE A 443 -18.20 -15.47 -13.28
C PHE A 443 -19.23 -15.54 -12.15
N ILE A 444 -19.01 -16.44 -11.20
CA ILE A 444 -19.77 -16.52 -9.96
C ILE A 444 -18.80 -16.30 -8.80
N LEU A 445 -18.92 -15.15 -8.14
CA LEU A 445 -18.06 -14.79 -7.02
C LEU A 445 -18.71 -15.23 -5.70
N CYS A 446 -18.07 -16.18 -5.02
CA CYS A 446 -18.48 -16.69 -3.71
C CYS A 446 -17.98 -15.74 -2.60
N LEU A 447 -18.81 -14.76 -2.24
CA LEU A 447 -18.47 -13.73 -1.27
C LEU A 447 -18.59 -14.23 0.19
N GLY A 448 -17.84 -13.60 1.08
CA GLY A 448 -17.84 -13.84 2.52
C GLY A 448 -17.34 -12.60 3.24
N TYR A 449 -16.23 -12.72 3.98
CA TYR A 449 -15.62 -11.58 4.65
C TYR A 449 -15.35 -10.42 3.67
N ARG A 450 -15.87 -9.24 4.01
CA ARG A 450 -15.73 -7.98 3.25
C ARG A 450 -16.17 -8.07 1.77
N GLY A 451 -17.18 -8.88 1.47
CA GLY A 451 -17.75 -8.99 0.13
C GLY A 451 -18.34 -7.68 -0.41
N ASP A 452 -18.66 -6.72 0.47
CA ASP A 452 -19.07 -5.35 0.12
C ASP A 452 -18.04 -4.64 -0.76
N LEU A 453 -16.74 -4.75 -0.45
CA LEU A 453 -15.69 -4.11 -1.25
C LEU A 453 -15.54 -4.70 -2.65
N ILE A 454 -15.80 -6.00 -2.80
CA ILE A 454 -15.78 -6.67 -4.10
C ILE A 454 -16.98 -6.18 -4.93
N ARG A 455 -18.16 -6.05 -4.31
CA ARG A 455 -19.34 -5.50 -4.99
C ARG A 455 -19.08 -4.05 -5.43
N ASP A 456 -18.59 -3.23 -4.52
CA ASP A 456 -18.32 -1.81 -4.78
C ASP A 456 -17.37 -1.60 -5.97
N TYR A 457 -16.28 -2.36 -6.02
CA TYR A 457 -15.32 -2.30 -7.12
C TYR A 457 -15.95 -2.57 -8.50
N PHE A 458 -16.77 -3.61 -8.62
CA PHE A 458 -17.39 -3.96 -9.91
C PHE A 458 -18.62 -3.12 -10.25
N LEU A 459 -19.36 -2.63 -9.25
CA LEU A 459 -20.48 -1.70 -9.47
C LEU A 459 -20.00 -0.32 -9.92
N ASN A 460 -18.85 0.12 -9.41
CA ASN A 460 -18.23 1.40 -9.74
C ASN A 460 -17.01 1.25 -10.64
N TYR A 461 -16.92 0.15 -11.40
CA TYR A 461 -15.77 -0.12 -12.24
C TYR A 461 -15.68 0.92 -13.37
N ASN A 462 -14.57 1.66 -13.41
CA ASN A 462 -14.31 2.66 -14.43
C ASN A 462 -13.11 2.22 -15.28
N GLU A 463 -13.40 1.72 -16.49
CA GLU A 463 -12.39 1.28 -17.46
C GLU A 463 -11.37 2.40 -17.78
N ALA A 464 -11.79 3.67 -17.75
CA ALA A 464 -10.93 4.82 -18.05
C ALA A 464 -9.77 4.98 -17.06
N MET A 465 -9.88 4.39 -15.87
CA MET A 465 -8.79 4.38 -14.88
C MET A 465 -7.63 3.44 -15.25
N SER A 466 -7.83 2.61 -16.27
CA SER A 466 -6.93 1.51 -16.58
C SER A 466 -6.76 1.23 -18.07
N SER A 467 -7.36 2.08 -18.91
CA SER A 467 -7.33 2.06 -20.36
C SER A 467 -7.08 3.48 -20.87
N ASP A 468 -6.41 3.60 -22.01
CA ASP A 468 -6.29 4.87 -22.71
C ASP A 468 -7.67 5.36 -23.15
N PHE A 469 -7.95 6.65 -23.00
CA PHE A 469 -9.21 7.26 -23.41
C PHE A 469 -9.03 8.69 -23.90
N THR A 470 -9.97 9.16 -24.72
CA THR A 470 -10.13 10.56 -25.10
C THR A 470 -11.33 11.14 -24.36
N LEU A 471 -11.12 12.27 -23.68
CA LEU A 471 -12.20 13.05 -23.08
C LEU A 471 -12.64 14.15 -24.05
N HIS A 472 -13.92 14.13 -24.43
CA HIS A 472 -14.54 15.19 -25.20
C HIS A 472 -15.07 16.24 -24.21
N GLU A 473 -14.33 17.34 -24.02
CA GLU A 473 -14.62 18.38 -23.00
C GLU A 473 -15.97 19.08 -23.19
N THR A 474 -16.50 19.11 -24.40
CA THR A 474 -17.77 19.79 -24.70
C THR A 474 -18.99 19.10 -24.10
N ASP A 475 -18.92 17.78 -23.92
CA ASP A 475 -20.03 16.95 -23.41
C ASP A 475 -19.58 15.98 -22.30
N HIS A 476 -18.34 16.10 -21.83
CA HIS A 476 -17.67 15.19 -20.89
C HIS A 476 -17.75 13.71 -21.29
N ARG A 477 -17.86 13.42 -22.60
CA ARG A 477 -17.91 12.04 -23.08
C ARG A 477 -16.52 11.42 -23.04
N ILE A 478 -16.42 10.27 -22.40
CA ILE A 478 -15.22 9.44 -22.40
C ILE A 478 -15.31 8.46 -23.58
N GLU A 479 -14.37 8.56 -24.51
CA GLU A 479 -14.16 7.60 -25.58
C GLU A 479 -12.99 6.69 -25.21
N LEU A 480 -13.29 5.46 -24.79
CA LEU A 480 -12.28 4.45 -24.46
C LEU A 480 -11.61 3.94 -25.74
N HIS A 481 -10.28 3.91 -25.79
CA HIS A 481 -9.53 3.34 -26.91
C HIS A 481 -9.39 1.82 -26.81
N SER A 482 -9.56 1.27 -25.61
CA SER A 482 -9.59 -0.17 -25.38
C SER A 482 -10.52 -0.53 -24.22
N HIS A 483 -11.21 -1.66 -24.36
CA HIS A 483 -12.10 -2.20 -23.34
C HIS A 483 -11.52 -3.49 -22.78
N ASP A 484 -11.54 -3.62 -21.45
CA ASP A 484 -10.91 -4.70 -20.73
C ASP A 484 -11.91 -5.65 -20.02
N THR A 485 -13.18 -5.24 -19.89
CA THR A 485 -14.23 -6.03 -19.21
C THR A 485 -15.59 -6.01 -19.90
N ALA A 486 -15.71 -5.36 -21.07
CA ALA A 486 -16.98 -5.02 -21.73
C ALA A 486 -17.96 -6.18 -22.07
N ASP A 487 -17.63 -7.43 -21.74
CA ASP A 487 -18.46 -8.61 -22.00
C ASP A 487 -18.47 -9.66 -20.86
N TRP A 488 -18.14 -9.25 -19.63
CA TRP A 488 -18.19 -10.15 -18.47
C TRP A 488 -19.60 -10.16 -17.85
N ASN A 489 -20.10 -11.35 -17.55
CA ASN A 489 -21.29 -11.55 -16.72
C ASN A 489 -20.82 -11.95 -15.31
N ILE A 490 -21.14 -11.16 -14.28
CA ILE A 490 -20.65 -11.42 -12.91
C ILE A 490 -21.83 -11.57 -11.95
N THR A 491 -21.93 -12.74 -11.35
CA THR A 491 -22.91 -13.07 -10.30
C THR A 491 -22.26 -12.98 -8.92
N PHE A 492 -22.75 -12.09 -8.06
CA PHE A 492 -22.24 -11.88 -6.71
C PHE A 492 -23.08 -12.60 -5.65
N VAL A 493 -22.58 -13.71 -5.11
CA VAL A 493 -23.33 -14.54 -4.17
C VAL A 493 -22.75 -14.40 -2.77
N ASP A 494 -23.56 -13.96 -1.80
CA ASP A 494 -23.16 -14.12 -0.40
C ASP A 494 -23.24 -15.59 -0.02
N THR A 495 -22.07 -16.19 0.21
CA THR A 495 -21.93 -17.59 0.55
C THR A 495 -21.64 -17.78 2.03
N GLY A 496 -21.78 -16.74 2.86
CA GLY A 496 -21.62 -16.78 4.31
C GLY A 496 -20.19 -16.51 4.79
N LEU A 497 -20.08 -15.91 5.98
CA LEU A 497 -18.79 -15.49 6.55
C LEU A 497 -17.88 -16.68 6.88
N HIS A 498 -18.43 -17.74 7.46
CA HIS A 498 -17.66 -18.89 7.98
C HIS A 498 -17.78 -20.16 7.11
N ALA A 499 -18.33 -20.06 5.90
CA ALA A 499 -18.46 -21.22 5.01
C ALA A 499 -17.08 -21.67 4.49
N THR A 500 -16.86 -22.99 4.52
CA THR A 500 -15.74 -23.67 3.87
C THR A 500 -15.85 -23.60 2.35
N ILE A 501 -14.80 -23.95 1.61
CA ILE A 501 -14.85 -23.86 0.13
C ILE A 501 -15.88 -24.85 -0.45
N GLY A 502 -15.98 -26.05 0.11
CA GLY A 502 -17.00 -27.04 -0.28
C GLY A 502 -18.42 -26.51 -0.05
N GLU A 503 -18.67 -25.86 1.09
CA GLU A 503 -19.98 -25.28 1.38
C GLU A 503 -20.30 -24.07 0.47
N ARG A 504 -19.31 -23.22 0.17
CA ARG A 504 -19.48 -22.12 -0.79
C ARG A 504 -19.85 -22.65 -2.17
N LEU A 505 -19.18 -23.71 -2.62
CA LEU A 505 -19.45 -24.35 -3.90
C LEU A 505 -20.88 -24.91 -3.96
N LEU A 506 -21.35 -25.59 -2.89
CA LEU A 506 -22.73 -26.06 -2.78
C LEU A 506 -23.76 -24.92 -2.89
N ARG A 507 -23.51 -23.79 -2.21
CA ARG A 507 -24.42 -22.63 -2.19
C ARG A 507 -24.59 -21.99 -3.58
N VAL A 508 -23.56 -22.08 -4.42
CA VAL A 508 -23.61 -21.50 -5.77
C VAL A 508 -24.09 -22.47 -6.86
N ARG A 509 -24.33 -23.75 -6.54
CA ARG A 509 -24.80 -24.79 -7.49
C ARG A 509 -25.93 -24.33 -8.41
N LYS A 510 -26.91 -23.60 -7.85
CA LYS A 510 -28.08 -23.11 -8.59
C LYS A 510 -27.74 -22.10 -9.71
N TYR A 511 -26.63 -21.37 -9.60
CA TYR A 511 -26.21 -20.37 -10.60
C TYR A 511 -25.43 -20.99 -11.78
N LEU A 512 -25.01 -22.25 -11.66
CA LEU A 512 -24.38 -23.00 -12.74
C LEU A 512 -25.39 -23.49 -13.80
N GLY A 513 -26.69 -23.32 -13.57
CA GLY A 513 -27.73 -23.76 -14.50
C GLY A 513 -27.61 -25.25 -14.82
N ASN A 514 -27.57 -25.58 -16.12
CA ASN A 514 -27.45 -26.95 -16.63
C ASN A 514 -26.05 -27.27 -17.20
N GLU A 515 -25.02 -26.50 -16.80
CA GLU A 515 -23.65 -26.81 -17.22
C GLU A 515 -23.21 -28.19 -16.70
N ALA A 516 -22.75 -29.02 -17.63
CA ALA A 516 -22.19 -30.34 -17.33
C ALA A 516 -20.77 -30.26 -16.75
N GLU A 517 -20.02 -29.24 -17.17
CA GLU A 517 -18.66 -28.94 -16.73
C GLU A 517 -18.56 -27.44 -16.45
N PHE A 518 -17.84 -27.07 -15.39
CA PHE A 518 -17.58 -25.69 -15.02
C PHE A 518 -16.18 -25.56 -14.42
N LEU A 519 -15.72 -24.32 -14.31
CA LEU A 519 -14.41 -23.99 -13.77
C LEU A 519 -14.55 -23.46 -12.34
N ALA A 520 -13.57 -23.72 -11.48
CA ALA A 520 -13.52 -23.12 -10.15
C ALA A 520 -12.09 -22.73 -9.76
N ASN A 521 -11.91 -21.73 -8.90
CA ASN A 521 -10.58 -21.37 -8.43
C ASN A 521 -10.58 -20.60 -7.10
N TYR A 522 -9.44 -20.62 -6.44
CA TYR A 522 -9.09 -19.66 -5.40
C TYR A 522 -8.91 -18.25 -6.01
N SER A 523 -9.11 -17.20 -5.22
CA SER A 523 -9.13 -15.80 -5.72
C SER A 523 -7.78 -15.09 -5.67
N ASP A 524 -6.71 -15.80 -5.35
CA ASP A 524 -5.43 -15.27 -4.86
C ASP A 524 -4.20 -15.85 -5.57
N GLY A 525 -4.39 -16.78 -6.51
CA GLY A 525 -3.36 -17.38 -7.33
C GLY A 525 -3.41 -16.86 -8.77
N LEU A 526 -2.24 -16.55 -9.34
CA LEU A 526 -2.08 -16.20 -10.75
C LEU A 526 -1.13 -17.18 -11.42
N SER A 527 -1.40 -17.49 -12.70
CA SER A 527 -0.64 -18.47 -13.46
C SER A 527 -0.66 -18.19 -14.96
N ASP A 528 0.32 -18.74 -15.69
CA ASP A 528 0.38 -18.78 -17.15
C ASP A 528 -0.08 -20.14 -17.74
N VAL A 529 -0.72 -21.01 -16.93
CA VAL A 529 -1.26 -22.31 -17.37
C VAL A 529 -2.09 -22.13 -18.65
N PRO A 530 -1.89 -22.93 -19.70
CA PRO A 530 -2.72 -22.92 -20.90
C PRO A 530 -4.05 -23.63 -20.61
N LEU A 531 -5.08 -22.86 -20.21
CA LEU A 531 -6.36 -23.40 -19.74
C LEU A 531 -7.03 -24.35 -20.74
N ASP A 532 -6.98 -24.03 -22.05
CA ASP A 532 -7.55 -24.89 -23.10
C ASP A 532 -6.92 -26.29 -23.11
N ARG A 533 -5.60 -26.38 -22.86
CA ARG A 533 -4.90 -27.68 -22.79
C ARG A 533 -5.31 -28.44 -21.54
N MET A 534 -5.47 -27.75 -20.42
CA MET A 534 -5.95 -28.35 -19.19
C MET A 534 -7.37 -28.91 -19.35
N ILE A 535 -8.28 -28.16 -19.98
CA ILE A 535 -9.65 -28.60 -20.23
C ILE A 535 -9.67 -29.80 -21.20
N ALA A 536 -8.88 -29.76 -22.27
CA ALA A 536 -8.79 -30.86 -23.22
C ALA A 536 -8.24 -32.14 -22.57
N ASP A 537 -7.20 -32.02 -21.74
CA ASP A 537 -6.66 -33.13 -20.94
C ASP A 537 -7.71 -33.71 -19.99
N PHE A 538 -8.45 -32.86 -19.26
CA PHE A 538 -9.53 -33.30 -18.38
C PHE A 538 -10.62 -34.05 -19.12
N ARG A 539 -11.07 -33.54 -20.27
CA ARG A 539 -12.12 -34.16 -21.09
C ARG A 539 -11.71 -35.52 -21.66
N SER A 540 -10.42 -35.77 -21.83
CA SER A 540 -9.89 -37.06 -22.26
C SER A 540 -9.94 -38.14 -21.16
N LYS A 541 -10.17 -37.74 -19.90
CA LYS A 541 -10.14 -38.61 -18.72
C LYS A 541 -11.55 -38.86 -18.20
N GLN A 542 -11.80 -40.06 -17.68
CA GLN A 542 -13.04 -40.40 -16.97
C GLN A 542 -13.04 -39.89 -15.51
N ALA A 543 -12.65 -38.62 -15.32
CA ALA A 543 -12.56 -37.95 -14.03
C ALA A 543 -13.77 -37.03 -13.78
N ILE A 544 -14.05 -36.74 -12.51
CA ILE A 544 -15.06 -35.77 -12.07
C ILE A 544 -14.42 -34.41 -11.75
N ALA A 545 -13.17 -34.41 -11.27
CA ALA A 545 -12.44 -33.19 -10.97
C ALA A 545 -11.00 -33.26 -11.47
N SER A 546 -10.48 -32.13 -11.92
CA SER A 546 -9.06 -31.89 -12.19
C SER A 546 -8.59 -30.63 -11.50
N LEU A 547 -7.33 -30.63 -11.04
CA LEU A 547 -6.64 -29.46 -10.49
C LEU A 547 -5.26 -29.31 -11.13
N VAL A 548 -4.70 -28.10 -11.09
CA VAL A 548 -3.32 -27.89 -11.52
C VAL A 548 -2.37 -28.22 -10.37
N SER A 549 -1.41 -29.11 -10.59
CA SER A 549 -0.32 -29.34 -9.63
C SER A 549 0.92 -28.57 -10.06
N VAL A 550 1.50 -27.82 -9.13
CA VAL A 550 2.61 -26.89 -9.38
C VAL A 550 3.78 -27.17 -8.44
N ARG A 551 4.98 -26.74 -8.81
CA ARG A 551 6.13 -26.74 -7.89
C ARG A 551 5.90 -25.71 -6.79
N SER A 552 6.28 -26.03 -5.57
CA SER A 552 6.15 -25.10 -4.45
C SER A 552 7.07 -23.88 -4.67
N PRO A 553 6.54 -22.64 -4.65
CA PRO A 553 7.37 -21.44 -4.73
C PRO A 553 8.08 -21.12 -3.39
N GLN A 554 7.86 -21.91 -2.35
CA GLN A 554 8.43 -21.67 -1.02
C GLN A 554 9.94 -21.94 -1.00
N SER A 555 10.67 -21.08 -0.30
CA SER A 555 12.14 -21.09 -0.22
C SER A 555 12.70 -22.01 0.87
N PHE A 556 12.00 -23.10 1.22
CA PHE A 556 12.51 -24.08 2.18
C PHE A 556 13.52 -25.02 1.51
N HIS A 557 14.45 -25.56 2.30
CA HIS A 557 15.28 -26.68 1.87
C HIS A 557 14.57 -27.98 2.26
N ALA A 558 14.32 -28.84 1.28
CA ALA A 558 13.84 -30.19 1.50
C ALA A 558 15.02 -31.11 1.82
N VAL A 559 14.82 -32.04 2.75
CA VAL A 559 15.80 -33.07 3.11
C VAL A 559 15.17 -34.42 2.84
N GLN A 560 15.84 -35.24 2.04
CA GLN A 560 15.51 -36.65 1.87
C GLN A 560 16.50 -37.48 2.69
N ALA A 561 15.99 -38.32 3.58
CA ALA A 561 16.80 -39.21 4.41
C ALA A 561 16.39 -40.67 4.22
N ALA A 562 17.35 -41.58 4.36
CA ALA A 562 17.10 -43.02 4.46
C ALA A 562 16.45 -43.36 5.82
N PRO A 563 15.83 -44.54 5.97
CA PRO A 563 15.21 -44.96 7.24
C PRO A 563 16.15 -44.98 8.45
N ASP A 564 17.46 -45.09 8.23
CA ASP A 564 18.50 -45.07 9.28
C ASP A 564 18.93 -43.65 9.68
N GLY A 565 18.35 -42.61 9.07
CA GLY A 565 18.66 -41.20 9.34
C GLY A 565 19.76 -40.60 8.46
N THR A 566 20.35 -41.37 7.53
CA THR A 566 21.37 -40.84 6.61
C THR A 566 20.74 -39.91 5.57
N VAL A 567 21.26 -38.68 5.44
CA VAL A 567 20.79 -37.72 4.42
C VAL A 567 21.24 -38.17 3.02
N ILE A 568 20.27 -38.35 2.12
CA ILE A 568 20.48 -38.74 0.72
C ILE A 568 20.63 -37.48 -0.15
N SER A 569 19.79 -36.48 0.06
CA SER A 569 19.81 -35.23 -0.70
C SER A 569 19.25 -34.07 0.13
N MET A 570 19.73 -32.86 -0.17
CA MET A 570 19.21 -31.61 0.36
C MET A 570 19.26 -30.55 -0.74
N GLY A 571 18.16 -29.84 -0.94
CA GLY A 571 18.03 -28.83 -1.99
C GLY A 571 16.78 -27.99 -1.80
N GLY A 572 16.54 -27.03 -2.68
CA GLY A 572 15.33 -26.21 -2.61
C GLY A 572 14.07 -27.08 -2.76
N LEU A 573 12.99 -26.74 -2.04
CA LEU A 573 11.72 -27.47 -2.15
C LEU A 573 11.17 -27.49 -3.58
N HIS A 574 11.47 -26.44 -4.37
CA HIS A 574 11.13 -26.32 -5.78
C HIS A 574 11.91 -27.29 -6.70
N GLU A 575 13.07 -27.78 -6.26
CA GLU A 575 13.93 -28.72 -7.00
C GLU A 575 13.52 -30.17 -6.79
N GLN A 576 12.70 -30.45 -5.76
CA GLN A 576 12.18 -31.79 -5.49
C GLN A 576 10.96 -32.11 -6.36
N ASP A 577 10.62 -33.39 -6.45
CA ASP A 577 9.41 -33.87 -7.16
C ASP A 577 8.11 -33.67 -6.35
N LEU A 578 8.13 -32.78 -5.35
CA LEU A 578 6.97 -32.45 -4.54
C LEU A 578 6.15 -31.37 -5.24
N ARG A 579 4.90 -31.70 -5.56
CA ARG A 579 3.93 -30.76 -6.16
C ARG A 579 2.82 -30.43 -5.17
N ILE A 580 2.30 -29.22 -5.26
CA ILE A 580 1.20 -28.71 -4.43
C ILE A 580 -0.04 -28.43 -5.28
N ASP A 581 -1.20 -28.34 -4.63
CA ASP A 581 -2.44 -27.87 -5.26
C ASP A 581 -2.32 -26.39 -5.62
N GLY A 582 -2.35 -26.10 -6.93
CA GLY A 582 -2.33 -24.76 -7.48
C GLY A 582 -3.71 -24.15 -7.69
N GLY A 583 -4.79 -24.88 -7.40
CA GLY A 583 -6.15 -24.52 -7.77
C GLY A 583 -6.43 -24.79 -9.26
N PHE A 584 -7.07 -23.82 -9.92
CA PHE A 584 -7.51 -23.90 -11.32
C PHE A 584 -8.27 -25.20 -11.60
N PHE A 585 -9.44 -25.37 -10.99
CA PHE A 585 -10.23 -26.59 -11.07
C PHE A 585 -11.05 -26.66 -12.35
N VAL A 586 -11.10 -27.84 -12.96
CA VAL A 586 -12.12 -28.22 -13.96
C VAL A 586 -12.98 -29.30 -13.33
N LEU A 587 -14.29 -29.04 -13.19
CA LEU A 587 -15.21 -29.87 -12.42
C LEU A 587 -16.40 -30.28 -13.29
N ARG A 588 -16.74 -31.57 -13.26
CA ARG A 588 -18.06 -32.03 -13.73
C ARG A 588 -19.10 -31.82 -12.64
N ARG A 589 -20.37 -31.68 -13.04
CA ARG A 589 -21.50 -31.43 -12.14
C ARG A 589 -21.66 -32.50 -11.04
N GLU A 590 -21.25 -33.73 -11.31
CA GLU A 590 -21.26 -34.86 -10.38
C GLU A 590 -20.45 -34.59 -9.11
N ILE A 591 -19.54 -33.59 -9.11
CA ILE A 591 -18.83 -33.16 -7.90
C ILE A 591 -19.78 -32.89 -6.72
N PHE A 592 -20.99 -32.38 -6.99
CA PHE A 592 -21.96 -32.06 -5.95
C PHE A 592 -22.49 -33.28 -5.20
N ASP A 593 -22.40 -34.47 -5.78
CA ASP A 593 -22.79 -35.73 -5.12
C ASP A 593 -21.72 -36.19 -4.11
N TYR A 594 -20.53 -35.59 -4.19
CA TYR A 594 -19.39 -35.87 -3.33
C TYR A 594 -19.17 -34.79 -2.27
N ILE A 595 -20.02 -33.76 -2.16
CA ILE A 595 -19.86 -32.69 -1.16
C ILE A 595 -21.00 -32.75 -0.13
N GLY A 596 -20.63 -33.03 1.12
CA GLY A 596 -21.47 -32.93 2.29
C GLY A 596 -21.53 -31.50 2.87
N LYS A 597 -22.51 -31.25 3.72
CA LYS A 597 -22.71 -29.93 4.35
C LYS A 597 -21.55 -29.58 5.27
N GLY A 598 -20.94 -28.41 5.05
CA GLY A 598 -19.87 -27.87 5.89
C GLY A 598 -18.47 -28.44 5.64
N GLU A 599 -18.30 -29.30 4.63
CA GLU A 599 -17.01 -29.92 4.32
C GLU A 599 -16.07 -28.99 3.54
N GLU A 600 -14.76 -29.23 3.65
CA GLU A 600 -13.71 -28.54 2.91
C GLU A 600 -13.37 -29.31 1.63
N LEU A 601 -13.39 -28.64 0.47
CA LEU A 601 -13.36 -29.27 -0.85
C LEU A 601 -12.13 -30.17 -1.05
N ALA A 602 -10.97 -29.67 -0.64
CA ALA A 602 -9.68 -30.35 -0.80
C ALA A 602 -9.46 -31.50 0.20
N GLU A 603 -10.30 -31.62 1.24
CA GLU A 603 -10.19 -32.67 2.26
C GLU A 603 -11.17 -33.82 1.98
N GLN A 604 -12.45 -33.64 2.32
CA GLN A 604 -13.40 -34.75 2.33
C GLN A 604 -13.92 -35.10 0.91
N PRO A 605 -14.40 -34.15 0.09
CA PRO A 605 -14.86 -34.44 -1.27
C PRO A 605 -13.76 -34.98 -2.17
N PHE A 606 -12.60 -34.34 -2.17
CA PHE A 606 -11.45 -34.83 -2.94
C PHE A 606 -10.93 -36.16 -2.42
N GLY A 607 -10.93 -36.40 -1.09
CA GLY A 607 -10.63 -37.72 -0.53
C GLY A 607 -11.53 -38.83 -1.08
N ARG A 608 -12.85 -38.58 -1.20
CA ARG A 608 -13.79 -39.54 -1.81
C ARG A 608 -13.55 -39.73 -3.31
N LEU A 609 -13.23 -38.67 -4.05
CA LEU A 609 -12.88 -38.77 -5.46
C LEU A 609 -11.55 -39.51 -5.69
N ILE A 610 -10.56 -39.34 -4.82
CA ILE A 610 -9.29 -40.09 -4.87
C ILE A 610 -9.57 -41.58 -4.68
N ALA A 611 -10.37 -41.94 -3.67
CA ALA A 611 -10.77 -43.34 -3.44
C ALA A 611 -11.56 -43.95 -4.62
N ALA A 612 -12.32 -43.12 -5.35
CA ALA A 612 -13.06 -43.53 -6.55
C ALA A 612 -12.24 -43.45 -7.85
N HIS A 613 -10.97 -43.04 -7.81
CA HIS A 613 -10.13 -42.75 -8.99
C HIS A 613 -10.76 -41.73 -9.96
N LYS A 614 -11.42 -40.70 -9.42
CA LYS A 614 -12.13 -39.63 -10.14
C LYS A 614 -11.55 -38.23 -9.96
N LEU A 615 -10.44 -38.09 -9.23
CA LEU A 615 -9.65 -36.85 -9.17
C LEU A 615 -8.35 -37.05 -9.96
N VAL A 616 -8.04 -36.11 -10.86
CA VAL A 616 -6.81 -36.11 -11.65
C VAL A 616 -6.08 -34.77 -11.51
N THR A 617 -4.83 -34.72 -11.96
CA THR A 617 -4.06 -33.47 -11.99
C THR A 617 -3.52 -33.16 -13.39
N PHE A 618 -3.44 -31.87 -13.71
CA PHE A 618 -2.66 -31.34 -14.80
C PHE A 618 -1.37 -30.72 -14.25
N SER A 619 -0.22 -31.31 -14.57
CA SER A 619 1.07 -30.82 -14.08
C SER A 619 1.51 -29.59 -14.86
N TRP A 620 1.84 -28.51 -14.15
CA TRP A 620 2.39 -27.30 -14.73
C TRP A 620 3.69 -26.86 -14.06
N ASP A 621 4.75 -26.70 -14.87
CA ASP A 621 6.07 -26.24 -14.42
C ASP A 621 6.36 -24.78 -14.81
N GLY A 622 5.39 -24.10 -15.44
CA GLY A 622 5.48 -22.67 -15.75
C GLY A 622 5.19 -21.80 -14.52
N PHE A 623 4.84 -20.54 -14.77
CA PHE A 623 4.57 -19.57 -13.71
C PHE A 623 3.30 -19.93 -12.92
N TRP A 624 3.44 -20.04 -11.61
CA TRP A 624 2.32 -20.01 -10.67
C TRP A 624 2.78 -19.37 -9.36
N ARG A 625 2.00 -18.43 -8.84
CA ARG A 625 2.21 -17.83 -7.51
C ARG A 625 0.88 -17.46 -6.87
N CYS A 626 0.80 -17.62 -5.54
CA CYS A 626 -0.30 -17.10 -4.72
C CYS A 626 0.14 -15.86 -3.92
N MET A 627 -0.82 -15.04 -3.49
CA MET A 627 -0.56 -13.84 -2.69
C MET A 627 -0.94 -14.01 -1.22
N ASP A 628 -0.31 -14.93 -0.49
CA ASP A 628 -0.67 -15.23 0.91
C ASP A 628 -0.10 -14.24 1.93
N THR A 629 1.06 -13.67 1.64
CA THR A 629 1.85 -12.85 2.56
C THR A 629 2.23 -11.51 1.95
N PHE A 630 2.69 -10.57 2.78
CA PHE A 630 3.17 -9.28 2.27
C PHE A 630 4.38 -9.44 1.34
N LYS A 631 5.23 -10.46 1.58
CA LYS A 631 6.33 -10.85 0.69
C LYS A 631 5.83 -11.22 -0.71
N ASP A 632 4.72 -11.94 -0.81
CA ASP A 632 4.15 -12.33 -2.09
C ASP A 632 3.62 -11.11 -2.84
N LYS A 633 2.98 -10.17 -2.13
CA LYS A 633 2.57 -8.88 -2.70
C LYS A 633 3.76 -8.11 -3.26
N ILE A 634 4.85 -7.98 -2.50
CA ILE A 634 6.08 -7.33 -2.96
C ILE A 634 6.62 -8.02 -4.23
N SER A 635 6.52 -9.34 -4.30
CA SER A 635 6.93 -10.07 -5.49
C SER A 635 6.07 -9.72 -6.70
N PHE A 636 4.75 -9.61 -6.55
CA PHE A 636 3.86 -9.22 -7.65
C PHE A 636 4.11 -7.78 -8.09
N ASP A 637 4.31 -6.85 -7.15
CA ASP A 637 4.67 -5.45 -7.48
C ASP A 637 5.98 -5.36 -8.25
N ARG A 638 6.99 -6.14 -7.85
CA ARG A 638 8.28 -6.16 -8.54
C ARG A 638 8.14 -6.67 -9.97
N MET A 639 7.35 -7.73 -10.17
CA MET A 639 7.05 -8.27 -11.50
C MET A 639 6.30 -7.25 -12.36
N GLU A 640 5.37 -6.51 -11.77
CA GLU A 640 4.61 -5.47 -12.45
C GLU A 640 5.50 -4.28 -12.85
N ALA A 641 6.32 -3.78 -11.92
CA ALA A 641 7.26 -2.68 -12.16
C ALA A 641 8.35 -3.02 -13.20
N GLN A 642 8.69 -4.31 -13.35
CA GLN A 642 9.64 -4.79 -14.36
C GLN A 642 8.96 -5.16 -15.69
N GLU A 643 7.65 -4.95 -15.82
CA GLU A 643 6.82 -5.39 -16.95
C GLU A 643 6.92 -6.90 -17.25
N ASN A 644 7.41 -7.69 -16.29
CA ASN A 644 7.55 -9.13 -16.39
C ASN A 644 6.39 -9.80 -15.66
N CYS A 645 5.23 -9.84 -16.30
CA CYS A 645 4.00 -10.39 -15.73
C CYS A 645 3.54 -11.66 -16.49
N PRO A 646 4.11 -12.86 -16.21
CA PRO A 646 3.81 -14.07 -16.97
C PRO A 646 2.31 -14.43 -17.02
N TRP A 647 1.56 -14.08 -15.98
CA TRP A 647 0.11 -14.33 -15.90
C TRP A 647 -0.73 -13.46 -16.85
N LYS A 648 -0.17 -12.36 -17.40
CA LYS A 648 -0.85 -11.50 -18.40
C LYS A 648 -0.81 -12.16 -19.78
N VAL A 649 -1.30 -13.40 -19.88
CA VAL A 649 -1.26 -14.25 -21.09
C VAL A 649 -1.91 -13.60 -22.32
N TRP A 650 -2.80 -12.63 -22.12
CA TRP A 650 -3.42 -11.83 -23.18
C TRP A 650 -2.51 -10.77 -23.82
N GLN A 651 -1.37 -10.45 -23.21
CA GLN A 651 -0.36 -9.54 -23.78
C GLN A 651 0.67 -10.28 -24.63
N ASN A 652 0.81 -11.59 -24.43
CA ASN A 652 1.69 -12.44 -25.22
C ASN A 652 1.02 -12.75 -26.57
N LEU A 653 1.18 -11.85 -27.54
CA LEU A 653 0.72 -12.04 -28.92
C LEU A 653 1.55 -13.07 -29.74
N THR A 654 2.37 -13.88 -29.09
CA THR A 654 2.90 -15.11 -29.71
C THR A 654 1.86 -16.22 -29.60
N SER A 655 0.79 -16.11 -30.38
CA SER A 655 0.02 -17.30 -30.76
C SER A 655 0.99 -18.31 -31.38
N PRO A 656 1.01 -19.58 -30.95
CA PRO A 656 1.71 -20.60 -31.69
C PRO A 656 0.93 -20.77 -33.01
N GLU A 657 1.45 -20.17 -34.08
CA GLU A 657 1.15 -20.68 -35.41
C GLU A 657 1.39 -22.19 -35.35
N VAL A 658 0.36 -22.93 -35.72
CA VAL A 658 0.43 -24.34 -36.08
C VAL A 658 1.54 -24.46 -37.13
N ARG A 659 2.77 -24.74 -36.68
CA ARG A 659 3.83 -25.21 -37.57
C ARG A 659 3.35 -26.56 -38.09
N ALA A 660 2.79 -26.54 -39.29
CA ALA A 660 2.57 -27.74 -40.07
C ALA A 660 3.88 -28.55 -40.09
N PRO A 661 3.83 -29.87 -39.90
CA PRO A 661 5.04 -30.68 -39.89
C PRO A 661 5.73 -30.57 -41.25
N ALA A 662 7.01 -30.21 -41.23
CA ALA A 662 7.85 -30.15 -42.41
C ALA A 662 7.85 -31.53 -43.09
N THR A 663 7.28 -31.59 -44.29
CA THR A 663 7.39 -32.74 -45.17
C THR A 663 8.85 -32.91 -45.57
N ARG A 664 9.50 -33.95 -45.03
CA ARG A 664 10.79 -34.44 -45.55
C ARG A 664 10.58 -34.88 -47.00
N ARG A 665 11.19 -34.15 -47.94
CA ARG A 665 11.45 -34.70 -49.28
C ARG A 665 12.56 -35.76 -49.17
N PRO A 666 12.44 -36.92 -49.85
CA PRO A 666 13.48 -37.93 -49.82
C PRO A 666 14.68 -37.51 -50.66
N ALA A 667 15.85 -37.96 -50.23
CA ALA A 667 17.13 -37.74 -50.89
C ALA A 667 17.13 -38.25 -52.34
N ARG A 668 17.74 -37.45 -53.22
CA ARG A 668 18.47 -37.89 -54.40
C ARG A 668 19.71 -37.01 -54.55
#